data_AF-A0A010QCA3-F1
#
_entry.id   AF-A0A010QCA3-F1
#
_cell.length_a   1.000
_cell.length_b   1.000
_cell.length_c   1.000
_cell.angle_alpha   90.00
_cell.angle_beta   90.00
_cell.angle_gamma   90.00
#
_symmetry.space_group_name_H-M   'P 1'
#
loop_
_entity.id
_entity.type
_entity.pdbx_description
1 polymer ?
#
loop_
_entity_poly.entity_id
_entity_poly.type
_entity_poly.pdbx_seq_one_letter_code
_entity_poly.pdbx_strand_id
1 'polypeptide(L)'
;MENGGLKGTHSNHDRNLKVNGVNGGTMEGQPNKGKAPADNPGAGNMANGLSGGNAQNDSQGKQQSQMSTGLTLQQKPRMNDLPEEIVHITQGYIPLSTIVARLAQHTHEELQKTVIEMGSIKWAPPAVNGNTPHGSDAPDDMSEGNKRKKMLMIKFAQDAHSKWVKALVITDWSKNAEAVSKLIDIKAHIDSKRMLYDYSQDLLIDLKRSLDNARLPNPDLKTALQVLTTGEASWIPEPGYIPPPPLTAEEQLKWIDDLNTMLSLRLNLEDYDKIPHQFKNYSIQSGRVTFVVKGEFEVDLTIADEDFTQQFWFIDFRFAFSPSSSKLSDALVSFLEAHVNEILGKEGLEGCYRFLHEFVLTHKISELRRQAIELSRSTWTGTLMVEPLNRALALQYWTTRYGANGPKSWVMIAVNSAKKTNGQTDSKHSSRLVARWYRDNKEVKDVLLPFDVDNLCAEDLLKTAVARHVEHILSSIHTKLLSFPRFINRESSMTLTISQTEPMESSLSMQLSPRDNVTLLIQPITGYAAIKPHAKYTLQGESRLNYGGKDPAEDGVTCLENIRWGYFIEECSRRGRSVGWKTCKSPLGGEDIKQIIRTREAFQTIFMQRQSLDQNWFVMVSLSLSGDEWWLLDIDRNTPTRPIKFHTKLQLTRGQPDLDDAFWSHLTLFVTGIVQQATDLEHLHRGKIQYLMKESTNYALPQQVRLPSLVIKLSQILGSSETGAQDGSKDTSRQSSKQDSSWAQDQVEVKFKGLQTRPTAAQGQDGNAPSAVEILENAELNTIVDAIVRVKDKTKFALLKGRIDRNVSFSPKKGEFIFRIRYLVGRPILETLTTHVKSIDRLVGFLEAMSKARGSVKCERVSLQQVVFTYSDITMPGESDQTLKPKRWRVSLDLAKSQIRMSLEKGNPHARVLDLLTTLVNTQDGLRVLIFYMPILLPVLRTLESIESKWEPLETTNQGRVEIFTRSIDWIALRYTLPSPTGEPRVLVLEIRSRMRRNEMWWNFTRATQGAVAPDEEFNKILKGIWESHGNGWRGLRTSAASRPGPSTMELLTKLDDLVRAYAVTGDVSNAPSTEGQPTQTSQTTSTNQSFGTQPTSVSQGSNRTGGGSKQAPLVLD
;
A
#
# COMPACT_ATOMS: atom_id res chain seq x y z
N MET A 1 37.64 -56.84 -51.10
CA MET A 1 38.26 -58.12 -51.51
C MET A 1 39.72 -58.10 -51.09
N GLU A 2 40.29 -59.30 -51.00
CA GLU A 2 41.70 -59.67 -50.81
C GLU A 2 42.72 -58.91 -51.68
N ASN A 3 44.04 -58.91 -51.43
CA ASN A 3 44.84 -59.54 -50.36
C ASN A 3 46.18 -58.78 -50.15
N GLY A 4 46.91 -59.07 -49.06
CA GLY A 4 48.31 -58.64 -48.88
C GLY A 4 48.61 -58.07 -47.49
N GLY A 5 49.35 -58.82 -46.66
CA GLY A 5 49.64 -58.46 -45.26
C GLY A 5 51.11 -58.22 -44.95
N LEU A 6 51.38 -57.67 -43.76
CA LEU A 6 52.73 -57.48 -43.22
C LEU A 6 52.91 -58.22 -41.88
N LYS A 7 53.79 -59.22 -41.89
CA LYS A 7 54.61 -59.61 -40.73
C LYS A 7 55.83 -58.66 -40.69
N GLY A 8 56.47 -58.34 -39.57
CA GLY A 8 56.22 -58.73 -38.16
C GLY A 8 57.54 -58.80 -37.39
N THR A 9 57.51 -58.59 -36.06
CA THR A 9 58.58 -58.85 -35.05
C THR A 9 59.93 -58.11 -35.25
N HIS A 10 60.36 -57.20 -34.37
CA HIS A 10 61.06 -57.42 -33.06
C HIS A 10 62.41 -58.15 -33.21
N SER A 11 63.50 -57.82 -32.51
CA SER A 11 63.81 -56.84 -31.43
C SER A 11 65.17 -56.16 -31.73
N ASN A 12 65.88 -55.36 -30.91
CA ASN A 12 65.90 -55.00 -29.48
C ASN A 12 66.46 -53.55 -29.36
N HIS A 13 66.70 -52.88 -28.22
CA HIS A 13 66.73 -53.24 -26.80
C HIS A 13 65.94 -52.22 -25.94
N ASP A 14 65.14 -52.71 -24.99
CA ASP A 14 64.74 -51.94 -23.80
C ASP A 14 65.91 -51.77 -22.82
N ARG A 15 65.90 -50.67 -22.04
CA ARG A 15 65.74 -50.64 -20.56
C ARG A 15 66.14 -49.25 -20.00
N ASN A 16 65.19 -48.46 -19.49
CA ASN A 16 64.72 -48.39 -18.08
C ASN A 16 65.47 -47.32 -17.24
N LEU A 17 64.85 -46.57 -16.32
CA LEU A 17 63.45 -46.50 -15.87
C LEU A 17 63.15 -45.21 -15.06
N LYS A 18 61.85 -44.90 -14.92
CA LYS A 18 61.16 -44.16 -13.82
C LYS A 18 61.24 -42.60 -13.84
N VAL A 19 60.15 -41.85 -13.62
CA VAL A 19 58.72 -42.19 -13.34
C VAL A 19 57.78 -41.30 -14.18
N ASN A 20 56.56 -41.78 -14.43
CA ASN A 20 55.38 -41.00 -14.85
C ASN A 20 55.16 -39.73 -13.98
N GLY A 21 54.43 -38.70 -14.40
CA GLY A 21 53.65 -38.55 -15.63
C GLY A 21 52.16 -38.28 -15.37
N VAL A 22 51.71 -37.09 -15.76
CA VAL A 22 50.41 -36.79 -16.42
C VAL A 22 49.12 -37.23 -15.69
N ASN A 23 48.36 -36.30 -15.10
CA ASN A 23 47.38 -35.46 -15.82
C ASN A 23 46.66 -34.47 -14.87
N GLY A 24 46.05 -33.40 -15.41
CA GLY A 24 45.29 -32.42 -14.63
C GLY A 24 43.98 -32.00 -15.29
N GLY A 25 42.85 -32.43 -14.72
CA GLY A 25 41.49 -32.13 -15.18
C GLY A 25 40.54 -33.30 -14.87
N THR A 26 39.34 -33.11 -14.31
CA THR A 26 38.61 -31.86 -13.96
C THR A 26 37.66 -32.08 -12.76
N MET A 27 36.99 -30.99 -12.34
CA MET A 27 35.80 -30.94 -11.47
C MET A 27 35.97 -31.00 -9.93
N GLU A 28 34.87 -30.64 -9.27
CA GLU A 28 34.80 -30.05 -7.92
C GLU A 28 34.63 -31.09 -6.79
N GLY A 29 35.06 -30.73 -5.57
CA GLY A 29 34.85 -31.59 -4.39
C GLY A 29 35.43 -31.02 -3.07
N GLN A 30 34.61 -30.28 -2.33
CA GLN A 30 34.82 -30.01 -0.89
C GLN A 30 34.30 -31.22 -0.04
N PRO A 31 34.60 -31.34 1.28
CA PRO A 31 35.51 -30.56 2.15
C PRO A 31 36.34 -31.44 3.15
N ASN A 32 36.90 -30.78 4.19
CA ASN A 32 37.20 -31.24 5.57
C ASN A 32 38.60 -31.81 5.96
N LYS A 33 39.24 -31.05 6.86
CA LYS A 33 39.89 -31.44 8.14
C LYS A 33 40.99 -32.53 8.17
N GLY A 34 42.16 -32.16 8.72
CA GLY A 34 42.90 -33.09 9.61
C GLY A 34 44.37 -32.80 9.93
N LYS A 35 44.63 -32.00 10.99
CA LYS A 35 45.80 -32.02 11.91
C LYS A 35 47.26 -32.17 11.40
N ALA A 36 48.14 -31.31 11.92
CA ALA A 36 49.60 -31.51 12.00
C ALA A 36 49.97 -32.53 13.13
N PRO A 37 51.25 -32.93 13.34
CA PRO A 37 52.30 -32.02 13.88
C PRO A 37 53.75 -32.22 13.34
N ALA A 38 54.64 -31.27 13.72
CA ALA A 38 56.04 -31.37 14.22
C ALA A 38 57.04 -32.42 13.63
N ASP A 39 58.36 -32.18 13.58
CA ASP A 39 59.24 -31.66 14.66
C ASP A 39 60.53 -30.94 14.20
N ASN A 40 61.24 -30.32 15.17
CA ASN A 40 62.59 -29.73 15.10
C ASN A 40 63.60 -30.66 15.85
N PRO A 41 64.95 -30.61 15.72
CA PRO A 41 65.83 -29.43 15.94
C PRO A 41 67.11 -29.39 15.03
N GLY A 42 68.12 -28.51 15.17
CA GLY A 42 68.34 -27.28 15.96
C GLY A 42 69.84 -26.97 16.25
N ALA A 43 70.17 -25.70 16.57
CA ALA A 43 71.50 -25.12 16.92
C ALA A 43 72.61 -25.19 15.83
N GLY A 44 73.67 -24.36 15.76
CA GLY A 44 74.15 -23.13 16.44
C GLY A 44 75.30 -22.53 15.57
N ASN A 45 75.91 -21.35 15.77
CA ASN A 45 76.10 -20.47 16.93
C ASN A 45 76.40 -18.99 16.49
N MET A 46 76.67 -18.07 17.44
CA MET A 46 76.85 -16.61 17.21
C MET A 46 78.27 -16.16 16.81
N ALA A 47 78.43 -14.94 16.23
CA ALA A 47 79.31 -13.87 16.76
C ALA A 47 79.27 -12.51 15.98
N ASN A 48 79.64 -11.43 16.67
CA ASN A 48 79.72 -10.00 16.25
C ASN A 48 80.86 -9.70 15.21
N GLY A 49 80.96 -8.53 14.56
CA GLY A 49 80.07 -7.35 14.47
C GLY A 49 80.80 -6.00 14.27
N LEU A 50 80.04 -4.95 13.91
CA LEU A 50 80.32 -3.49 13.94
C LEU A 50 81.41 -2.82 13.06
N SER A 51 81.02 -1.65 12.52
CA SER A 51 81.82 -0.52 11.98
C SER A 51 82.69 -0.74 10.72
N GLY A 52 82.73 0.18 9.74
CA GLY A 52 81.94 1.42 9.52
C GLY A 52 82.66 2.42 8.61
N GLY A 53 81.93 3.20 7.79
CA GLY A 53 82.50 4.29 6.98
C GLY A 53 81.69 4.70 5.75
N ASN A 54 81.70 6.00 5.43
CA ASN A 54 81.16 6.61 4.20
C ASN A 54 82.21 6.51 3.05
N ALA A 55 81.99 6.91 1.79
CA ALA A 55 80.96 7.80 1.23
C ALA A 55 80.72 7.59 -0.29
N GLN A 56 79.64 8.23 -0.78
CA GLN A 56 79.42 8.83 -2.11
C GLN A 56 79.64 8.03 -3.43
N ASN A 57 78.58 8.09 -4.25
CA ASN A 57 78.53 8.34 -5.70
C ASN A 57 79.43 7.49 -6.64
N ASP A 58 78.89 6.90 -7.71
CA ASP A 58 78.33 7.69 -8.82
C ASP A 58 77.18 7.04 -9.61
N SER A 59 76.55 7.85 -10.47
CA SER A 59 75.48 7.44 -11.38
C SER A 59 76.01 7.01 -12.76
N GLN A 60 75.48 5.92 -13.35
CA GLN A 60 75.26 5.80 -14.81
C GLN A 60 74.55 4.50 -15.25
N GLY A 61 73.89 4.57 -16.42
CA GLY A 61 74.04 3.55 -17.47
C GLY A 61 73.51 2.12 -17.23
N LYS A 62 72.21 1.93 -16.97
CA LYS A 62 71.59 0.59 -17.00
C LYS A 62 71.35 0.03 -18.42
N GLN A 63 72.42 -0.03 -19.23
CA GLN A 63 72.43 -0.77 -20.50
C GLN A 63 73.85 -1.21 -20.91
N GLN A 64 74.49 -2.05 -20.09
CA GLN A 64 75.65 -2.84 -20.53
C GLN A 64 75.30 -4.32 -20.66
N SER A 65 75.65 -4.85 -21.83
CA SER A 65 75.66 -6.26 -22.19
C SER A 65 76.53 -7.09 -21.25
N GLN A 66 76.21 -8.38 -21.10
CA GLN A 66 77.05 -9.31 -20.34
C GLN A 66 78.35 -9.63 -21.10
N MET A 67 79.44 -8.92 -20.78
CA MET A 67 80.81 -9.38 -21.05
C MET A 67 81.72 -9.13 -19.84
N SER A 68 81.46 -9.87 -18.76
CA SER A 68 82.33 -9.98 -17.60
C SER A 68 82.26 -11.36 -16.93
N THR A 69 82.09 -12.42 -17.72
CA THR A 69 82.52 -13.77 -17.27
C THR A 69 84.02 -13.71 -17.03
N GLY A 70 84.43 -13.85 -15.76
CA GLY A 70 85.83 -13.82 -15.38
C GLY A 70 86.63 -14.99 -15.94
N LEU A 71 87.95 -14.95 -15.72
CA LEU A 71 88.90 -15.99 -16.07
C LEU A 71 88.71 -17.27 -15.22
N THR A 72 87.61 -17.97 -15.43
CA THR A 72 87.59 -19.42 -15.18
C THR A 72 88.57 -20.06 -16.18
N LEU A 73 89.44 -20.95 -15.69
CA LEU A 73 90.25 -21.77 -16.59
C LEU A 73 89.30 -22.75 -17.31
N GLN A 74 88.82 -22.36 -18.49
CA GLN A 74 88.32 -23.33 -19.46
C GLN A 74 89.44 -24.34 -19.70
N GLN A 75 89.10 -25.62 -19.60
CA GLN A 75 90.07 -26.69 -19.76
C GLN A 75 90.62 -26.63 -21.19
N LYS A 76 91.95 -26.47 -21.32
CA LYS A 76 92.59 -26.67 -22.63
C LYS A 76 92.21 -28.05 -23.14
N PRO A 77 91.66 -28.20 -24.36
CA PRO A 77 91.50 -29.51 -24.97
C PRO A 77 92.87 -30.18 -25.01
N ARG A 78 92.89 -31.47 -24.65
CA ARG A 78 94.08 -32.30 -24.74
C ARG A 78 94.37 -32.59 -26.20
N MET A 79 95.62 -32.90 -26.52
CA MET A 79 96.09 -33.09 -27.91
C MET A 79 95.45 -34.29 -28.64
N ASN A 80 94.60 -35.07 -27.96
CA ASN A 80 93.84 -36.20 -28.51
C ASN A 80 92.32 -35.95 -28.55
N ASP A 81 91.84 -34.79 -28.09
CA ASP A 81 90.42 -34.45 -28.13
C ASP A 81 90.03 -34.06 -29.56
N LEU A 82 88.79 -34.38 -29.98
CA LEU A 82 88.30 -34.00 -31.30
C LEU A 82 88.16 -32.47 -31.40
N PRO A 83 88.34 -31.87 -32.59
CA PRO A 83 88.10 -30.45 -32.81
C PRO A 83 86.67 -30.05 -32.36
N GLU A 84 86.53 -28.85 -31.81
CA GLU A 84 85.24 -28.28 -31.43
C GLU A 84 84.26 -28.30 -32.62
N GLU A 85 83.05 -28.80 -32.39
CA GLU A 85 82.02 -28.91 -33.43
C GLU A 85 81.62 -27.52 -33.94
N ILE A 86 81.44 -27.38 -35.25
CA ILE A 86 81.06 -26.10 -35.86
C ILE A 86 79.66 -25.73 -35.39
N VAL A 87 79.53 -24.55 -34.77
CA VAL A 87 78.26 -24.02 -34.26
C VAL A 87 77.26 -23.86 -35.41
N HIS A 88 76.20 -24.67 -35.37
CA HIS A 88 75.09 -24.60 -36.33
C HIS A 88 74.23 -23.35 -36.10
N ILE A 89 74.11 -22.50 -37.11
CA ILE A 89 73.38 -21.24 -37.06
C ILE A 89 71.91 -21.50 -37.35
N THR A 90 71.07 -21.35 -36.33
CA THR A 90 69.61 -21.54 -36.42
C THR A 90 68.83 -20.21 -36.52
N GLN A 91 69.48 -19.08 -36.26
CA GLN A 91 68.86 -17.75 -36.29
C GLN A 91 68.81 -17.17 -37.71
N GLY A 92 67.77 -16.39 -38.02
CA GLY A 92 67.55 -15.77 -39.34
C GLY A 92 66.82 -16.65 -40.37
N TYR A 93 66.62 -17.94 -40.10
CA TYR A 93 65.90 -18.85 -40.98
C TYR A 93 64.38 -18.75 -40.77
N ILE A 94 63.61 -18.87 -41.87
CA ILE A 94 62.14 -18.92 -41.86
C ILE A 94 61.68 -20.26 -42.47
N PRO A 95 60.89 -21.10 -41.77
CA PRO A 95 60.42 -22.37 -42.31
C PRO A 95 59.54 -22.18 -43.56
N LEU A 96 59.81 -22.95 -44.61
CA LEU A 96 59.04 -22.92 -45.86
C LEU A 96 57.54 -23.18 -45.62
N SER A 97 57.20 -24.09 -44.71
CA SER A 97 55.83 -24.38 -44.30
C SER A 97 55.09 -23.15 -43.78
N THR A 98 55.77 -22.28 -43.02
CA THR A 98 55.21 -21.01 -42.54
C THR A 98 54.97 -20.02 -43.67
N ILE A 99 55.86 -19.97 -44.67
CA ILE A 99 55.72 -19.09 -45.85
C ILE A 99 54.52 -19.54 -46.69
N VAL A 100 54.44 -20.83 -47.03
CA VAL A 100 53.36 -21.40 -47.86
C VAL A 100 52.01 -21.31 -47.15
N ALA A 101 51.93 -21.63 -45.86
CA ALA A 101 50.68 -21.54 -45.10
C ALA A 101 50.17 -20.10 -44.99
N ARG A 102 51.04 -19.13 -44.71
CA ARG A 102 50.67 -17.70 -44.66
C ARG A 102 50.26 -17.16 -46.02
N LEU A 103 50.91 -17.59 -47.11
CA LEU A 103 50.50 -17.19 -48.46
C LEU A 103 49.13 -17.77 -48.83
N ALA A 104 48.87 -19.04 -48.50
CA ALA A 104 47.55 -19.66 -48.70
C ALA A 104 46.45 -18.89 -47.96
N GLN A 105 46.66 -18.60 -46.66
CA GLN A 105 45.75 -17.77 -45.87
C GLN A 105 45.53 -16.38 -46.50
N HIS A 106 46.60 -15.67 -46.83
CA HIS A 106 46.53 -14.31 -47.42
C HIS A 106 45.78 -14.30 -48.75
N THR A 107 45.96 -15.31 -49.61
CA THR A 107 45.23 -15.39 -50.89
C THR A 107 43.75 -15.76 -50.71
N HIS A 108 43.40 -16.51 -49.65
CA HIS A 108 42.01 -16.74 -49.26
C HIS A 108 41.34 -15.46 -48.72
N GLU A 109 42.03 -14.70 -47.87
CA GLU A 109 41.55 -13.42 -47.33
C GLU A 109 41.38 -12.35 -48.41
N GLU A 110 42.32 -12.25 -49.37
CA GLU A 110 42.18 -11.37 -50.55
C GLU A 110 41.03 -11.80 -51.47
N LEU A 111 40.82 -13.11 -51.67
CA LEU A 111 39.68 -13.61 -52.44
C LEU A 111 38.35 -13.28 -51.74
N GLN A 112 38.25 -13.53 -50.43
CA GLN A 112 37.04 -13.21 -49.67
C GLN A 112 36.74 -11.70 -49.70
N LYS A 113 37.76 -10.85 -49.53
CA LYS A 113 37.64 -9.40 -49.62
C LYS A 113 37.16 -8.95 -51.01
N THR A 114 37.74 -9.47 -52.09
CA THR A 114 37.36 -9.10 -53.46
C THR A 114 35.98 -9.63 -53.85
N VAL A 115 35.56 -10.79 -53.34
CA VAL A 115 34.19 -11.30 -53.48
C VAL A 115 33.18 -10.38 -52.76
N ILE A 116 33.49 -9.90 -51.55
CA ILE A 116 32.64 -8.93 -50.83
C ILE A 116 32.58 -7.59 -51.58
N GLU A 117 33.71 -7.09 -52.10
CA GLU A 117 33.76 -5.86 -52.89
C GLU A 117 32.91 -5.99 -54.17
N MET A 118 33.05 -7.09 -54.92
CA MET A 118 32.22 -7.40 -56.08
C MET A 118 30.74 -7.56 -55.73
N GLY A 119 30.41 -8.11 -54.56
CA GLY A 119 29.05 -8.20 -54.03
C GLY A 119 28.41 -6.84 -53.74
N SER A 120 29.21 -5.86 -53.28
CA SER A 120 28.76 -4.50 -52.97
C SER A 120 28.35 -3.67 -54.20
N ILE A 121 28.90 -4.00 -55.38
CA ILE A 121 28.61 -3.31 -56.64
C ILE A 121 27.19 -3.67 -57.10
N LYS A 122 26.24 -2.76 -56.87
CA LYS A 122 24.83 -2.90 -57.26
C LYS A 122 24.66 -2.89 -58.79
N TRP A 123 23.74 -3.72 -59.27
CA TRP A 123 23.23 -3.71 -60.64
C TRP A 123 21.93 -2.90 -60.71
N ALA A 124 21.76 -2.09 -61.74
CA ALA A 124 20.48 -1.48 -62.12
C ALA A 124 20.41 -1.36 -63.65
N PRO A 125 19.30 -1.77 -64.31
CA PRO A 125 19.10 -1.49 -65.73
C PRO A 125 18.82 0.01 -65.94
N PRO A 126 19.21 0.59 -67.10
CA PRO A 126 18.96 2.00 -67.38
C PRO A 126 17.46 2.26 -67.63
N ALA A 127 16.85 3.08 -66.79
CA ALA A 127 15.45 3.47 -66.96
C ALA A 127 15.31 4.57 -68.04
N VAL A 128 14.77 4.20 -69.21
CA VAL A 128 14.39 5.14 -70.27
C VAL A 128 12.91 4.92 -70.60
N ASN A 129 12.10 5.97 -70.46
CA ASN A 129 10.67 6.05 -70.81
C ASN A 129 9.76 4.87 -70.38
N GLY A 130 9.34 4.90 -69.12
CA GLY A 130 7.91 4.92 -68.82
C GLY A 130 7.07 3.66 -69.07
N ASN A 131 7.67 2.48 -69.25
CA ASN A 131 6.95 1.21 -69.24
C ASN A 131 7.80 0.12 -68.59
N THR A 132 7.20 -0.75 -67.77
CA THR A 132 7.93 -1.78 -67.01
C THR A 132 7.83 -3.16 -67.67
N PRO A 133 8.93 -3.72 -68.23
CA PRO A 133 8.96 -5.11 -68.65
C PRO A 133 8.82 -6.05 -67.44
N HIS A 134 8.26 -7.23 -67.64
CA HIS A 134 8.30 -8.30 -66.63
C HIS A 134 9.72 -8.86 -66.50
N GLY A 135 10.05 -9.42 -65.32
CA GLY A 135 11.36 -9.98 -65.04
C GLY A 135 11.60 -11.31 -65.75
N SER A 136 12.18 -11.27 -66.96
CA SER A 136 12.69 -12.47 -67.66
C SER A 136 13.95 -12.23 -68.52
N ASP A 137 14.36 -10.98 -68.76
CA ASP A 137 15.52 -10.70 -69.62
C ASP A 137 16.86 -10.98 -68.91
N ALA A 138 17.82 -11.52 -69.67
CA ALA A 138 19.13 -11.91 -69.16
C ALA A 138 19.98 -10.67 -68.76
N PRO A 139 20.84 -10.78 -67.74
CA PRO A 139 21.69 -9.66 -67.31
C PRO A 139 22.71 -9.30 -68.41
N ASP A 140 22.60 -8.08 -68.94
CA ASP A 140 23.52 -7.55 -69.96
C ASP A 140 24.99 -7.58 -69.49
N ASP A 141 25.77 -8.42 -70.15
CA ASP A 141 27.15 -8.70 -69.77
C ASP A 141 28.13 -7.53 -70.03
N MET A 142 27.64 -6.46 -70.67
CA MET A 142 28.37 -5.23 -71.00
C MET A 142 28.14 -4.05 -70.04
N SER A 143 27.35 -4.20 -68.97
CA SER A 143 27.15 -3.10 -68.01
C SER A 143 28.46 -2.73 -67.29
N GLU A 144 28.63 -1.44 -66.95
CA GLU A 144 29.82 -0.95 -66.24
C GLU A 144 30.00 -1.62 -64.86
N GLY A 145 28.90 -2.02 -64.21
CA GLY A 145 28.94 -2.81 -62.98
C GLY A 145 29.58 -4.19 -63.20
N ASN A 146 29.21 -4.89 -64.28
CA ASN A 146 29.77 -6.22 -64.60
C ASN A 146 31.20 -6.14 -65.11
N LYS A 147 31.53 -5.15 -65.97
CA LYS A 147 32.92 -4.87 -66.38
C LYS A 147 33.84 -4.64 -65.18
N ARG A 148 33.39 -3.84 -64.19
CA ARG A 148 34.17 -3.57 -62.97
C ARG A 148 34.39 -4.83 -62.12
N LYS A 149 33.38 -5.70 -61.96
CA LYS A 149 33.53 -7.00 -61.28
C LYS A 149 34.55 -7.90 -61.99
N LYS A 150 34.44 -8.05 -63.32
CA LYS A 150 35.39 -8.83 -64.13
C LYS A 150 36.83 -8.31 -63.96
N MET A 151 37.03 -6.99 -64.03
CA MET A 151 38.34 -6.36 -63.85
C MET A 151 38.95 -6.63 -62.46
N LEU A 152 38.15 -6.53 -61.39
CA LEU A 152 38.60 -6.84 -60.02
C LEU A 152 39.03 -8.31 -59.88
N MET A 153 38.25 -9.26 -60.41
CA MET A 153 38.59 -10.68 -60.37
C MET A 153 39.85 -11.01 -61.18
N ILE A 154 40.00 -10.45 -62.38
CA ILE A 154 41.18 -10.64 -63.23
C ILE A 154 42.43 -10.09 -62.53
N LYS A 155 42.35 -8.89 -61.93
CA LYS A 155 43.48 -8.32 -61.18
C LYS A 155 43.86 -9.18 -59.98
N PHE A 156 42.89 -9.63 -59.18
CA PHE A 156 43.15 -10.57 -58.08
C PHE A 156 43.86 -11.84 -58.57
N ALA A 157 43.38 -12.46 -59.66
CA ALA A 157 43.99 -13.67 -60.20
C ALA A 157 45.44 -13.43 -60.67
N GLN A 158 45.72 -12.29 -61.31
CA GLN A 158 47.07 -11.92 -61.74
C GLN A 158 48.02 -11.66 -60.56
N ASP A 159 47.58 -10.90 -59.56
CA ASP A 159 48.36 -10.59 -58.35
C ASP A 159 48.61 -11.86 -57.51
N ALA A 160 47.61 -12.73 -57.34
CA ALA A 160 47.74 -14.01 -56.65
C ALA A 160 48.68 -14.97 -57.40
N HIS A 161 48.54 -15.09 -58.72
CA HIS A 161 49.44 -15.90 -59.55
C HIS A 161 50.90 -15.43 -59.43
N SER A 162 51.15 -14.12 -59.47
CA SER A 162 52.49 -13.55 -59.28
C SER A 162 53.12 -13.91 -57.92
N LYS A 163 52.32 -13.89 -56.84
CA LYS A 163 52.78 -14.31 -55.50
C LYS A 163 53.07 -15.81 -55.44
N TRP A 164 52.21 -16.65 -56.04
CA TRP A 164 52.39 -18.11 -56.07
C TRP A 164 53.56 -18.57 -56.96
N VAL A 165 53.83 -17.90 -58.08
CA VAL A 165 55.03 -18.15 -58.90
C VAL A 165 56.32 -17.86 -58.10
N LYS A 166 56.34 -16.79 -57.29
CA LYS A 166 57.48 -16.53 -56.38
C LYS A 166 57.63 -17.61 -55.31
N ALA A 167 56.52 -18.10 -54.74
CA ALA A 167 56.56 -19.22 -53.79
C ALA A 167 57.02 -20.54 -54.44
N LEU A 168 56.68 -20.79 -55.71
CA LEU A 168 57.19 -21.92 -56.48
C LEU A 168 58.72 -21.85 -56.65
N VAL A 169 59.26 -20.68 -57.01
CA VAL A 169 60.72 -20.47 -57.11
C VAL A 169 61.40 -20.68 -55.74
N ILE A 170 60.86 -20.13 -54.65
CA ILE A 170 61.40 -20.35 -53.29
C ILE A 170 61.35 -21.84 -52.91
N THR A 171 60.28 -22.55 -53.28
CA THR A 171 60.14 -23.99 -53.03
C THR A 171 61.17 -24.80 -53.81
N ASP A 172 61.46 -24.45 -55.07
CA ASP A 172 62.48 -25.12 -55.87
C ASP A 172 63.89 -24.92 -55.29
N TRP A 173 64.25 -23.69 -54.93
CA TRP A 173 65.51 -23.38 -54.25
C TRP A 173 65.64 -24.01 -52.86
N SER A 174 64.53 -24.22 -52.15
CA SER A 174 64.52 -24.80 -50.80
C SER A 174 65.10 -26.23 -50.74
N LYS A 175 65.10 -26.95 -51.87
CA LYS A 175 65.72 -28.29 -52.00
C LYS A 175 67.20 -28.29 -51.61
N ASN A 176 67.89 -27.17 -51.82
CA ASN A 176 69.31 -27.00 -51.51
C ASN A 176 69.57 -26.38 -50.12
N ALA A 177 68.53 -26.08 -49.34
CA ALA A 177 68.65 -25.32 -48.09
C ALA A 177 69.55 -25.97 -47.04
N GLU A 178 69.57 -27.31 -46.95
CA GLU A 178 70.45 -28.04 -46.02
C GLU A 178 71.94 -27.83 -46.37
N ALA A 179 72.29 -27.88 -47.66
CA ALA A 179 73.65 -27.65 -48.14
C ALA A 179 74.07 -26.18 -47.97
N VAL A 180 73.15 -25.24 -48.24
CA VAL A 180 73.37 -23.80 -48.01
C VAL A 180 73.53 -23.49 -46.52
N SER A 181 72.78 -24.15 -45.65
CA SER A 181 72.88 -23.96 -44.19
C SER A 181 74.25 -24.39 -43.66
N LYS A 182 74.73 -25.59 -44.03
CA LYS A 182 76.09 -26.06 -43.72
C LYS A 182 77.17 -25.12 -44.27
N LEU A 183 76.97 -24.53 -45.45
CA LEU A 183 77.89 -23.55 -46.03
C LEU A 183 77.91 -22.23 -45.23
N ILE A 184 76.77 -21.78 -44.70
CA ILE A 184 76.67 -20.61 -43.83
C ILE A 184 77.43 -20.85 -42.51
N ASP A 185 77.26 -22.02 -41.88
CA ASP A 185 77.97 -22.39 -40.65
C ASP A 185 79.49 -22.41 -40.86
N ILE A 186 79.95 -23.05 -41.93
CA ILE A 186 81.38 -23.11 -42.30
C ILE A 186 81.93 -21.71 -42.59
N LYS A 187 81.20 -20.86 -43.32
CA LYS A 187 81.63 -19.49 -43.64
C LYS A 187 81.75 -18.63 -42.38
N ALA A 188 80.79 -18.70 -41.48
CA ALA A 188 80.82 -17.97 -40.20
C ALA A 188 81.97 -18.43 -39.30
N HIS A 189 82.28 -19.73 -39.27
CA HIS A 189 83.45 -20.25 -38.57
C HIS A 189 84.76 -19.70 -39.15
N ILE A 190 84.91 -19.69 -40.49
CA ILE A 190 86.09 -19.14 -41.16
C ILE A 190 86.26 -17.64 -40.88
N ASP A 191 85.19 -16.85 -40.92
CA ASP A 191 85.23 -15.42 -40.61
C ASP A 191 85.60 -15.17 -39.14
N SER A 192 85.07 -15.98 -38.21
CA SER A 192 85.42 -15.94 -36.79
C SER A 192 86.91 -16.24 -36.56
N LYS A 193 87.46 -17.27 -37.22
CA LYS A 193 88.91 -17.56 -37.14
C LYS A 193 89.76 -16.46 -37.81
N ARG A 194 89.24 -15.76 -38.82
CA ARG A 194 89.92 -14.61 -39.45
C ARG A 194 90.04 -13.43 -38.48
N MET A 195 88.95 -13.05 -37.80
CA MET A 195 88.94 -11.97 -36.79
C MET A 195 90.01 -12.19 -35.69
N LEU A 196 90.28 -13.45 -35.32
CA LEU A 196 91.31 -13.78 -34.34
C LEU A 196 92.74 -13.51 -34.83
N TYR A 197 93.02 -13.54 -36.14
CA TYR A 197 94.33 -13.14 -36.66
C TYR A 197 94.55 -11.64 -36.54
N ASP A 198 93.54 -10.84 -36.92
CA ASP A 198 93.59 -9.38 -36.84
C ASP A 198 93.77 -8.94 -35.37
N TYR A 199 92.98 -9.50 -34.44
CA TYR A 199 93.14 -9.28 -32.99
C TYR A 199 94.52 -9.69 -32.44
N SER A 200 95.08 -10.80 -32.93
CA SER A 200 96.42 -11.26 -32.52
C SER A 200 97.53 -10.33 -33.03
N GLN A 201 97.33 -9.68 -34.18
CA GLN A 201 98.24 -8.69 -34.72
C GLN A 201 98.21 -7.40 -33.90
N ASP A 202 97.03 -6.89 -33.54
CA ASP A 202 96.89 -5.69 -32.71
C ASP A 202 97.52 -5.89 -31.32
N LEU A 203 97.31 -7.06 -30.70
CA LEU A 203 97.92 -7.40 -29.42
C LEU A 203 99.46 -7.49 -29.50
N LEU A 204 100.02 -7.85 -30.66
CA LEU A 204 101.47 -7.78 -30.95
C LEU A 204 101.97 -6.35 -31.14
N ILE A 205 101.17 -5.47 -31.73
CA ILE A 205 101.49 -4.04 -31.91
C ILE A 205 101.50 -3.32 -30.56
N ASP A 206 100.52 -3.58 -29.70
CA ASP A 206 100.44 -2.98 -28.36
C ASP A 206 101.47 -3.57 -27.40
N LEU A 207 101.84 -4.86 -27.53
CA LEU A 207 103.02 -5.42 -26.87
C LEU A 207 104.30 -4.66 -27.27
N LYS A 208 104.49 -4.42 -28.58
CA LYS A 208 105.65 -3.66 -29.08
C LYS A 208 105.69 -2.24 -28.52
N ARG A 209 104.57 -1.50 -28.55
CA ARG A 209 104.45 -0.15 -27.98
C ARG A 209 104.74 -0.15 -26.47
N SER A 210 104.24 -1.15 -25.75
CA SER A 210 104.47 -1.30 -24.31
C SER A 210 105.92 -1.63 -23.97
N LEU A 211 106.67 -2.26 -24.89
CA LEU A 211 108.08 -2.61 -24.69
C LEU A 211 109.00 -1.37 -24.66
N ASP A 212 108.63 -0.29 -25.36
CA ASP A 212 109.40 0.96 -25.29
C ASP A 212 109.37 1.56 -23.87
N ASN A 213 108.26 1.42 -23.13
CA ASN A 213 108.17 1.81 -21.71
C ASN A 213 109.04 0.95 -20.77
N ALA A 214 109.40 -0.27 -21.19
CA ALA A 214 110.32 -1.14 -20.44
C ALA A 214 111.81 -0.78 -20.66
N ARG A 215 112.10 0.17 -21.56
CA ARG A 215 113.46 0.57 -21.92
C ARG A 215 113.76 1.97 -21.37
N LEU A 216 114.59 2.03 -20.32
CA LEU A 216 115.02 3.31 -19.75
C LEU A 216 115.86 4.12 -20.77
N PRO A 217 115.46 5.37 -21.11
CA PRO A 217 116.26 6.26 -21.95
C PRO A 217 117.40 6.93 -21.16
N ASN A 218 118.36 7.52 -21.87
CA ASN A 218 119.44 8.29 -21.24
C ASN A 218 118.88 9.57 -20.58
N PRO A 219 119.33 9.95 -19.37
CA PRO A 219 118.82 11.14 -18.68
C PRO A 219 119.35 12.44 -19.28
N ASP A 220 118.45 13.42 -19.52
CA ASP A 220 118.85 14.77 -19.96
C ASP A 220 119.17 15.68 -18.77
N LEU A 221 120.47 15.78 -18.49
CA LEU A 221 121.01 16.63 -17.44
C LEU A 221 120.90 18.14 -17.75
N LYS A 222 120.67 18.55 -19.01
CA LYS A 222 120.59 19.99 -19.36
C LYS A 222 119.24 20.57 -18.96
N THR A 223 118.15 19.93 -19.37
CA THR A 223 116.79 20.37 -18.98
C THR A 223 116.59 20.27 -17.46
N ALA A 224 117.13 19.23 -16.82
CA ALA A 224 117.09 19.06 -15.37
C ALA A 224 117.76 20.22 -14.60
N LEU A 225 118.91 20.72 -15.08
CA LEU A 225 119.58 21.88 -14.49
C LEU A 225 118.71 23.13 -14.54
N GLN A 226 118.10 23.41 -15.70
CA GLN A 226 117.29 24.62 -15.88
C GLN A 226 116.06 24.60 -14.97
N VAL A 227 115.26 23.53 -14.98
CA VAL A 227 114.08 23.39 -14.12
C VAL A 227 114.45 23.54 -12.63
N LEU A 228 115.61 23.04 -12.20
CA LEU A 228 116.09 23.21 -10.82
C LEU A 228 116.44 24.67 -10.47
N THR A 229 116.89 25.48 -11.43
CA THR A 229 117.30 26.87 -11.20
C THR A 229 116.20 27.92 -11.44
N THR A 230 115.29 27.68 -12.37
CA THR A 230 114.25 28.65 -12.78
C THR A 230 112.82 28.17 -12.54
N GLY A 231 112.62 26.94 -12.04
CA GLY A 231 111.30 26.30 -11.89
C GLY A 231 110.69 25.83 -13.22
N GLU A 232 110.91 26.60 -14.30
CA GLU A 232 110.39 26.37 -15.64
C GLU A 232 111.52 26.27 -16.68
N ALA A 233 111.27 25.57 -17.79
CA ALA A 233 112.19 25.48 -18.92
C ALA A 233 111.47 25.79 -20.24
N SER A 234 111.92 26.81 -20.97
CA SER A 234 111.18 27.43 -22.08
C SER A 234 111.02 26.60 -23.37
N TRP A 235 111.57 25.39 -23.41
CA TRP A 235 111.33 24.41 -24.48
C TRP A 235 110.60 23.15 -24.00
N ILE A 236 110.32 23.01 -22.70
CA ILE A 236 109.31 22.07 -22.23
C ILE A 236 107.96 22.69 -22.64
N PRO A 237 107.12 22.00 -23.42
CA PRO A 237 105.72 22.40 -23.57
C PRO A 237 105.07 22.34 -22.20
N GLU A 238 104.35 23.40 -21.80
CA GLU A 238 103.58 23.39 -20.55
C GLU A 238 102.72 22.12 -20.46
N PRO A 239 102.57 21.50 -19.27
CA PRO A 239 101.95 20.19 -19.09
C PRO A 239 100.41 20.25 -19.20
N GLY A 240 99.91 20.74 -20.33
CA GLY A 240 98.49 20.88 -20.63
C GLY A 240 97.80 21.94 -19.76
N TYR A 241 96.54 21.69 -19.44
CA TYR A 241 95.73 22.54 -18.58
C TYR A 241 96.18 22.42 -17.13
N ILE A 242 96.83 23.46 -16.60
CA ILE A 242 97.02 23.64 -15.17
C ILE A 242 95.65 24.04 -14.56
N PRO A 243 95.06 23.25 -13.65
CA PRO A 243 93.81 23.63 -13.01
C PRO A 243 94.01 24.87 -12.12
N PRO A 244 93.08 25.83 -12.13
CA PRO A 244 93.12 26.96 -11.20
C PRO A 244 93.01 26.46 -9.74
N PRO A 245 93.48 27.24 -8.75
CA PRO A 245 93.34 26.86 -7.34
C PRO A 245 91.86 26.63 -6.98
N PRO A 246 91.56 25.63 -6.14
CA PRO A 246 90.18 25.33 -5.76
C PRO A 246 89.59 26.47 -4.92
N LEU A 247 88.41 26.93 -5.32
CA LEU A 247 87.69 28.05 -4.71
C LEU A 247 87.41 27.79 -3.23
N THR A 248 87.75 28.75 -2.36
CA THR A 248 87.42 28.64 -0.93
C THR A 248 85.92 28.81 -0.68
N ALA A 249 85.44 28.30 0.46
CA ALA A 249 84.03 28.44 0.82
C ALA A 249 83.61 29.91 1.04
N GLU A 250 84.53 30.77 1.46
CA GLU A 250 84.29 32.21 1.64
C GLU A 250 84.14 32.92 0.29
N GLU A 251 84.97 32.59 -0.71
CA GLU A 251 84.81 33.09 -2.08
C GLU A 251 83.51 32.60 -2.74
N GLN A 252 83.15 31.33 -2.55
CA GLN A 252 81.88 30.77 -3.04
C GLN A 252 80.66 31.47 -2.44
N LEU A 253 80.65 31.71 -1.12
CA LEU A 253 79.58 32.46 -0.46
C LEU A 253 79.53 33.92 -0.93
N LYS A 254 80.68 34.57 -1.10
CA LYS A 254 80.76 35.93 -1.63
C LYS A 254 80.15 36.00 -3.04
N TRP A 255 80.53 35.10 -3.94
CA TRP A 255 79.97 35.05 -5.31
C TRP A 255 78.46 34.78 -5.32
N ILE A 256 77.96 34.00 -4.37
CA ILE A 256 76.51 33.77 -4.17
C ILE A 256 75.78 35.07 -3.77
N ASP A 257 76.38 35.91 -2.94
CA ASP A 257 75.82 37.21 -2.54
C ASP A 257 76.02 38.32 -3.58
N ASP A 258 77.12 38.29 -4.33
CA ASP A 258 77.33 39.11 -5.53
C ASP A 258 76.24 38.77 -6.57
N LEU A 259 75.92 37.48 -6.80
CA LEU A 259 74.80 37.02 -7.64
C LEU A 259 73.43 37.43 -7.09
N ASN A 260 73.18 37.32 -5.78
CA ASN A 260 71.94 37.80 -5.16
C ASN A 260 71.72 39.30 -5.45
N THR A 261 72.81 40.08 -5.36
CA THR A 261 72.80 41.52 -5.64
C THR A 261 72.54 41.81 -7.13
N MET A 262 73.23 41.09 -8.01
CA MET A 262 73.13 41.27 -9.47
C MET A 262 71.73 40.89 -10.01
N LEU A 263 71.15 39.79 -9.52
CA LEU A 263 69.76 39.40 -9.81
C LEU A 263 68.76 40.47 -9.34
N SER A 264 68.99 41.05 -8.15
CA SER A 264 68.14 42.11 -7.60
C SER A 264 68.21 43.39 -8.43
N LEU A 265 69.41 43.79 -8.88
CA LEU A 265 69.57 44.94 -9.79
C LEU A 265 68.85 44.70 -11.11
N ARG A 266 69.09 43.55 -11.76
CA ARG A 266 68.49 43.21 -13.06
C ARG A 266 66.96 43.26 -13.05
N LEU A 267 66.34 42.61 -12.07
CA LEU A 267 64.88 42.47 -11.97
C LEU A 267 64.16 43.77 -11.55
N ASN A 268 64.85 44.69 -10.87
CA ASN A 268 64.28 45.98 -10.46
C ASN A 268 64.59 47.13 -11.44
N LEU A 269 65.65 47.04 -12.24
CA LEU A 269 66.10 48.14 -13.12
C LEU A 269 65.77 47.90 -14.60
N GLU A 270 66.03 46.71 -15.14
CA GLU A 270 65.91 46.46 -16.59
C GLU A 270 64.73 45.55 -16.95
N ASP A 271 64.57 44.44 -16.23
CA ASP A 271 63.52 43.46 -16.55
C ASP A 271 62.17 43.76 -15.87
N TYR A 272 62.06 44.83 -15.08
CA TYR A 272 60.87 45.17 -14.28
C TYR A 272 59.55 45.20 -15.08
N ASP A 273 59.56 45.82 -16.27
CA ASP A 273 58.40 45.86 -17.18
C ASP A 273 58.26 44.58 -18.02
N LYS A 274 59.31 43.75 -18.09
CA LYS A 274 59.34 42.46 -18.81
C LYS A 274 58.87 41.28 -17.93
N ILE A 275 58.76 41.45 -16.60
CA ILE A 275 58.29 40.41 -15.67
C ILE A 275 56.78 40.17 -15.83
N PRO A 276 56.34 38.93 -16.18
CA PRO A 276 54.92 38.58 -16.27
C PRO A 276 54.17 38.84 -14.95
N HIS A 277 52.89 39.20 -15.02
CA HIS A 277 52.09 39.53 -13.84
C HIS A 277 52.09 38.39 -12.78
N GLN A 278 52.14 37.15 -13.23
CA GLN A 278 52.17 35.93 -12.43
C GLN A 278 53.53 35.72 -11.73
N PHE A 279 54.61 36.28 -12.29
CA PHE A 279 55.97 36.23 -11.75
C PHE A 279 56.31 37.43 -10.86
N LYS A 280 55.38 38.38 -10.62
CA LYS A 280 55.62 39.51 -9.70
C LYS A 280 55.73 39.12 -8.21
N ASN A 281 55.49 37.85 -7.88
CA ASN A 281 55.71 37.27 -6.56
C ASN A 281 56.96 36.38 -6.62
N TYR A 282 58.11 36.93 -6.25
CA TYR A 282 59.41 36.27 -6.32
C TYR A 282 60.27 36.54 -5.07
N SER A 283 61.27 35.68 -4.83
CA SER A 283 62.29 35.85 -3.78
C SER A 283 63.68 35.57 -4.32
N ILE A 284 64.68 36.37 -3.92
CA ILE A 284 66.08 36.20 -4.32
C ILE A 284 66.89 35.77 -3.09
N GLN A 285 67.48 34.58 -3.15
CA GLN A 285 68.30 33.98 -2.09
C GLN A 285 69.28 32.98 -2.72
N SER A 286 70.44 32.73 -2.10
CA SER A 286 71.36 31.64 -2.49
C SER A 286 71.68 31.56 -4.00
N GLY A 287 71.93 32.72 -4.63
CA GLY A 287 72.38 32.84 -6.01
C GLY A 287 71.29 32.57 -7.06
N ARG A 288 70.01 32.61 -6.67
CA ARG A 288 68.86 32.38 -7.58
C ARG A 288 67.69 33.31 -7.26
N VAL A 289 66.82 33.49 -8.25
CA VAL A 289 65.46 34.01 -8.07
C VAL A 289 64.46 32.85 -8.18
N THR A 290 63.62 32.70 -7.16
CA THR A 290 62.49 31.77 -7.15
C THR A 290 61.21 32.53 -7.48
N PHE A 291 60.56 32.20 -8.59
CA PHE A 291 59.25 32.73 -8.97
C PHE A 291 58.14 31.79 -8.50
N VAL A 292 57.13 32.30 -7.78
CA VAL A 292 56.10 31.46 -7.13
C VAL A 292 54.71 31.76 -7.69
N VAL A 293 54.24 30.88 -8.58
CA VAL A 293 52.88 30.91 -9.16
C VAL A 293 51.95 30.06 -8.30
N LYS A 294 51.18 30.73 -7.43
CA LYS A 294 50.23 30.10 -6.49
C LYS A 294 49.33 29.09 -7.18
N GLY A 295 49.25 27.88 -6.62
CA GLY A 295 48.42 26.80 -7.15
C GLY A 295 48.99 26.12 -8.39
N GLU A 296 50.12 26.54 -8.97
CA GLU A 296 50.68 25.93 -10.17
C GLU A 296 52.12 25.42 -9.98
N PHE A 297 53.10 26.31 -9.83
CA PHE A 297 54.51 25.94 -9.72
C PHE A 297 55.40 27.01 -9.07
N GLU A 298 56.57 26.58 -8.64
CA GLU A 298 57.74 27.40 -8.39
C GLU A 298 58.81 27.09 -9.45
N VAL A 299 59.56 28.11 -9.88
CA VAL A 299 60.74 27.92 -10.73
C VAL A 299 61.91 28.74 -10.22
N ASP A 300 63.07 28.11 -10.11
CA ASP A 300 64.34 28.72 -9.72
C ASP A 300 65.15 29.06 -10.98
N LEU A 301 65.45 30.34 -11.19
CA LEU A 301 66.31 30.83 -12.27
C LEU A 301 67.54 31.58 -11.71
N THR A 302 68.61 31.68 -12.50
CA THR A 302 69.79 32.52 -12.20
C THR A 302 70.36 33.18 -13.46
N ILE A 303 71.49 33.86 -13.35
CA ILE A 303 72.28 34.47 -14.42
C ILE A 303 73.70 33.88 -14.41
N ALA A 304 74.34 33.84 -15.58
CA ALA A 304 75.70 33.30 -15.74
C ALA A 304 76.76 34.38 -16.09
N ASP A 305 76.33 35.63 -16.18
CA ASP A 305 77.12 36.80 -16.59
C ASP A 305 76.63 38.03 -15.82
N GLU A 306 77.46 39.07 -15.73
CA GLU A 306 77.08 40.40 -15.21
C GLU A 306 76.29 41.21 -16.25
N ASP A 307 76.45 40.89 -17.55
CA ASP A 307 75.70 41.50 -18.64
C ASP A 307 74.20 41.12 -18.59
N PHE A 308 73.37 42.12 -18.22
CA PHE A 308 71.91 41.98 -18.15
C PHE A 308 71.24 41.62 -19.49
N THR A 309 71.91 41.80 -20.64
CA THR A 309 71.35 41.40 -21.94
C THR A 309 71.41 39.88 -22.17
N GLN A 310 72.25 39.15 -21.42
CA GLN A 310 72.34 37.68 -21.48
C GLN A 310 71.08 37.02 -20.92
N GLN A 311 70.84 35.75 -21.28
CA GLN A 311 69.66 35.01 -20.80
C GLN A 311 69.72 34.66 -19.30
N PHE A 312 68.54 34.47 -18.70
CA PHE A 312 68.43 33.70 -17.46
C PHE A 312 68.66 32.20 -17.74
N TRP A 313 69.10 31.47 -16.73
CA TRP A 313 69.34 30.04 -16.75
C TRP A 313 68.47 29.32 -15.71
N PHE A 314 67.93 28.16 -16.10
CA PHE A 314 67.12 27.28 -15.26
C PHE A 314 67.96 26.51 -14.24
N ILE A 315 67.45 26.38 -13.00
CA ILE A 315 68.06 25.55 -11.94
C ILE A 315 67.12 24.41 -11.52
N ASP A 316 65.90 24.74 -11.07
CA ASP A 316 64.97 23.79 -10.46
C ASP A 316 63.51 24.18 -10.72
N PHE A 317 62.61 23.20 -10.62
CA PHE A 317 61.18 23.35 -10.84
C PHE A 317 60.39 22.50 -9.84
N ARG A 318 59.38 23.10 -9.18
CA ARG A 318 58.59 22.44 -8.13
C ARG A 318 57.11 22.67 -8.38
N PHE A 319 56.27 21.66 -8.24
CA PHE A 319 54.81 21.83 -8.37
C PHE A 319 54.22 22.47 -7.11
N ALA A 320 53.34 23.45 -7.29
CA ALA A 320 52.67 24.18 -6.20
C ALA A 320 51.17 23.81 -6.07
N PHE A 321 50.82 22.56 -6.44
CA PHE A 321 49.46 22.00 -6.30
C PHE A 321 49.49 20.63 -5.62
N SER A 322 48.34 20.21 -5.10
CA SER A 322 48.10 18.94 -4.43
C SER A 322 47.12 18.06 -5.24
N PRO A 323 47.24 16.73 -5.22
CA PRO A 323 48.49 16.00 -5.01
C PRO A 323 49.43 16.21 -6.21
N SER A 324 50.74 16.22 -5.96
CA SER A 324 51.77 16.29 -7.01
C SER A 324 53.01 15.49 -6.61
N SER A 325 53.91 15.22 -7.55
CA SER A 325 55.17 14.52 -7.27
C SER A 325 56.16 15.44 -6.55
N SER A 326 56.43 15.16 -5.28
CA SER A 326 57.38 15.91 -4.44
C SER A 326 58.85 15.81 -4.87
N LYS A 327 59.16 14.93 -5.83
CA LYS A 327 60.40 14.90 -6.61
C LYS A 327 60.06 14.65 -8.08
N LEU A 328 60.67 15.44 -8.96
CA LEU A 328 60.71 15.13 -10.39
C LEU A 328 61.71 13.99 -10.64
N SER A 329 61.66 13.38 -11.82
CA SER A 329 62.75 12.52 -12.28
C SER A 329 63.85 13.34 -12.93
N ASP A 330 65.10 12.95 -12.75
CA ASP A 330 66.28 13.65 -13.29
C ASP A 330 66.15 13.86 -14.81
N ALA A 331 65.63 12.86 -15.55
CA ALA A 331 65.36 12.97 -16.98
C ALA A 331 64.28 14.00 -17.36
N LEU A 332 63.31 14.29 -16.47
CA LEU A 332 62.36 15.38 -16.65
C LEU A 332 62.99 16.73 -16.32
N VAL A 333 63.86 16.80 -15.30
CA VAL A 333 64.63 18.01 -14.97
C VAL A 333 65.52 18.39 -16.14
N SER A 334 66.35 17.48 -16.67
CA SER A 334 67.21 17.74 -17.83
C SER A 334 66.42 18.09 -19.10
N PHE A 335 65.22 17.53 -19.28
CA PHE A 335 64.32 17.91 -20.37
C PHE A 335 63.81 19.35 -20.21
N LEU A 336 63.37 19.72 -19.01
CA LEU A 336 62.91 21.07 -18.69
C LEU A 336 64.05 22.09 -18.80
N GLU A 337 65.22 21.77 -18.25
CA GLU A 337 66.44 22.57 -18.35
C GLU A 337 66.77 22.92 -19.82
N ALA A 338 66.86 21.91 -20.69
CA ALA A 338 67.16 22.13 -22.10
C ALA A 338 66.13 23.04 -22.81
N HIS A 339 64.83 22.79 -22.60
CA HIS A 339 63.77 23.56 -23.28
C HIS A 339 63.55 24.94 -22.68
N VAL A 340 63.63 25.08 -21.35
CA VAL A 340 63.45 26.36 -20.66
C VAL A 340 64.63 27.29 -20.95
N ASN A 341 65.87 26.77 -20.99
CA ASN A 341 67.03 27.56 -21.41
C ASN A 341 66.92 28.00 -22.88
N GLU A 342 66.47 27.12 -23.79
CA GLU A 342 66.21 27.50 -25.19
C GLU A 342 65.13 28.61 -25.32
N ILE A 343 64.09 28.55 -24.48
CA ILE A 343 62.99 29.52 -24.49
C ILE A 343 63.41 30.85 -23.84
N LEU A 344 64.16 30.82 -22.73
CA LEU A 344 64.68 32.01 -22.05
C LEU A 344 65.57 32.85 -22.98
N GLY A 345 66.40 32.21 -23.81
CA GLY A 345 67.24 32.89 -24.81
C GLY A 345 66.49 33.46 -26.04
N LYS A 346 65.22 33.08 -26.26
CA LYS A 346 64.43 33.51 -27.44
C LYS A 346 63.24 34.40 -27.11
N GLU A 347 62.59 34.15 -25.98
CA GLU A 347 61.32 34.77 -25.57
C GLU A 347 61.34 35.29 -24.11
N GLY A 348 62.47 35.13 -23.40
CA GLY A 348 62.65 35.63 -22.04
C GLY A 348 61.65 35.09 -21.02
N LEU A 349 61.40 35.89 -19.98
CA LEU A 349 60.54 35.50 -18.85
C LEU A 349 59.08 35.25 -19.24
N GLU A 350 58.54 35.95 -20.26
CA GLU A 350 57.17 35.72 -20.73
C GLU A 350 57.03 34.37 -21.46
N GLY A 351 57.98 34.02 -22.34
CA GLY A 351 58.02 32.71 -22.98
C GLY A 351 58.15 31.57 -21.96
N CYS A 352 59.03 31.75 -20.97
CA CYS A 352 59.23 30.82 -19.86
C CYS A 352 57.95 30.61 -19.04
N TYR A 353 57.29 31.69 -18.58
CA TYR A 353 56.00 31.59 -17.88
C TYR A 353 54.96 30.85 -18.74
N ARG A 354 54.81 31.24 -20.01
CA ARG A 354 53.84 30.66 -20.94
C ARG A 354 54.08 29.16 -21.13
N PHE A 355 55.33 28.73 -21.32
CA PHE A 355 55.67 27.32 -21.46
C PHE A 355 55.38 26.51 -20.18
N LEU A 356 55.87 26.98 -19.03
CA LEU A 356 55.70 26.28 -17.75
C LEU A 356 54.24 26.21 -17.30
N HIS A 357 53.48 27.28 -17.49
CA HIS A 357 52.03 27.32 -17.25
C HIS A 357 51.28 26.29 -18.11
N GLU A 358 51.50 26.30 -19.43
CA GLU A 358 50.83 25.36 -20.34
C GLU A 358 51.30 23.90 -20.09
N PHE A 359 52.55 23.69 -19.66
CA PHE A 359 53.06 22.40 -19.17
C PHE A 359 52.32 21.94 -17.90
N VAL A 360 52.21 22.77 -16.87
CA VAL A 360 51.53 22.43 -15.61
C VAL A 360 50.06 22.12 -15.83
N LEU A 361 49.33 22.93 -16.62
CA LEU A 361 47.93 22.63 -16.96
C LEU A 361 47.77 21.24 -17.62
N THR A 362 48.76 20.81 -18.41
CA THR A 362 48.79 19.47 -19.03
C THR A 362 49.15 18.38 -18.02
N HIS A 363 50.03 18.68 -17.06
CA HIS A 363 50.40 17.76 -15.98
C HIS A 363 49.24 17.55 -14.98
N LYS A 364 48.50 18.61 -14.62
CA LYS A 364 47.27 18.52 -13.81
C LYS A 364 46.21 17.61 -14.44
N ILE A 365 46.00 17.70 -15.76
CA ILE A 365 45.11 16.78 -16.50
C ILE A 365 45.65 15.34 -16.46
N SER A 366 46.98 15.17 -16.50
CA SER A 366 47.63 13.85 -16.43
C SER A 366 47.52 13.21 -15.05
N GLU A 367 47.58 14.00 -13.97
CA GLU A 367 47.35 13.53 -12.59
C GLU A 367 45.87 13.17 -12.36
N LEU A 368 44.93 14.00 -12.80
CA LEU A 368 43.50 13.64 -12.79
C LEU A 368 43.23 12.35 -13.60
N ARG A 369 43.94 12.13 -14.71
CA ARG A 369 43.89 10.88 -15.48
C ARG A 369 44.45 9.70 -14.68
N ARG A 370 45.55 9.88 -13.94
CA ARG A 370 46.13 8.85 -13.06
C ARG A 370 45.11 8.43 -11.99
N GLN A 371 44.54 9.40 -11.28
CA GLN A 371 43.48 9.18 -10.28
C GLN A 371 42.25 8.50 -10.89
N ALA A 372 41.77 8.95 -12.04
CA ALA A 372 40.60 8.36 -12.70
C ALA A 372 40.83 6.90 -13.14
N ILE A 373 42.04 6.56 -13.60
CA ILE A 373 42.41 5.17 -13.94
C ILE A 373 42.45 4.30 -12.67
N GLU A 374 42.95 4.83 -11.56
CA GLU A 374 42.97 4.17 -10.26
C GLU A 374 41.55 3.92 -9.71
N LEU A 375 40.66 4.91 -9.81
CA LEU A 375 39.23 4.78 -9.49
C LEU A 375 38.53 3.73 -10.37
N SER A 376 38.77 3.73 -11.68
CA SER A 376 38.17 2.74 -12.61
C SER A 376 38.65 1.29 -12.41
N ARG A 377 39.71 1.09 -11.61
CA ARG A 377 40.26 -0.22 -11.22
C ARG A 377 39.87 -0.63 -9.80
N SER A 378 39.21 0.25 -9.05
CA SER A 378 38.89 0.06 -7.63
C SER A 378 37.40 0.32 -7.37
N THR A 379 37.05 1.46 -6.77
CA THR A 379 35.68 1.79 -6.35
C THR A 379 34.69 1.96 -7.51
N TRP A 380 35.16 2.36 -8.69
CA TRP A 380 34.34 2.54 -9.91
C TRP A 380 34.56 1.46 -10.98
N THR A 381 34.96 0.26 -10.55
CA THR A 381 35.25 -0.87 -11.46
C THR A 381 34.07 -1.16 -12.39
N GLY A 382 34.33 -1.01 -13.70
CA GLY A 382 33.35 -1.27 -14.76
C GLY A 382 32.32 -0.16 -15.01
N THR A 383 32.08 0.76 -14.06
CA THR A 383 31.07 1.83 -14.20
C THR A 383 31.62 3.18 -14.64
N LEU A 384 32.95 3.38 -14.55
CA LEU A 384 33.70 4.53 -15.04
C LEU A 384 34.57 4.13 -16.24
N MET A 385 34.45 4.88 -17.34
CA MET A 385 35.31 4.80 -18.52
C MET A 385 36.11 6.10 -18.65
N VAL A 386 37.43 5.96 -18.74
CA VAL A 386 38.39 7.09 -18.79
C VAL A 386 38.93 7.21 -20.20
N GLU A 387 38.49 8.23 -20.94
CA GLU A 387 38.91 8.50 -22.31
C GLU A 387 39.93 9.66 -22.34
N PRO A 388 41.22 9.40 -22.63
CA PRO A 388 42.23 10.44 -22.77
C PRO A 388 42.11 11.12 -24.13
N LEU A 389 41.93 12.44 -24.13
CA LEU A 389 41.84 13.26 -25.33
C LEU A 389 43.13 14.10 -25.48
N ASN A 390 43.32 14.72 -26.64
CA ASN A 390 44.46 15.65 -26.79
C ASN A 390 44.28 16.84 -25.85
N ARG A 391 45.12 16.90 -24.81
CA ARG A 391 45.14 17.96 -23.78
C ARG A 391 43.80 18.16 -23.05
N ALA A 392 43.03 17.08 -22.93
CA ALA A 392 41.76 17.00 -22.23
C ALA A 392 41.50 15.56 -21.72
N LEU A 393 40.55 15.42 -20.81
CA LEU A 393 40.18 14.15 -20.19
C LEU A 393 38.66 14.03 -20.11
N ALA A 394 38.10 12.96 -20.67
CA ALA A 394 36.68 12.65 -20.56
C ALA A 394 36.45 11.47 -19.60
N LEU A 395 35.60 11.69 -18.60
CA LEU A 395 35.25 10.74 -17.56
C LEU A 395 33.77 10.33 -17.75
N GLN A 396 33.52 9.25 -18.51
CA GLN A 396 32.18 8.75 -18.74
C GLN A 396 31.76 7.84 -17.57
N TYR A 397 30.64 8.16 -16.93
CA TYR A 397 30.15 7.45 -15.74
C TYR A 397 28.82 6.74 -16.02
N TRP A 398 28.47 5.80 -15.14
CA TRP A 398 27.28 4.92 -15.26
C TRP A 398 27.23 4.15 -16.60
N THR A 399 28.40 3.77 -17.12
CA THR A 399 28.59 3.06 -18.41
C THR A 399 27.73 1.81 -18.57
N THR A 400 27.49 1.08 -17.48
CA THR A 400 26.70 -0.17 -17.45
C THR A 400 25.19 0.04 -17.41
N ARG A 401 24.70 1.25 -17.08
CA ARG A 401 23.28 1.47 -16.75
C ARG A 401 22.35 1.20 -17.93
N TYR A 402 22.70 1.69 -19.12
CA TYR A 402 21.84 1.67 -20.31
C TYR A 402 22.39 0.82 -21.47
N GLY A 403 23.52 0.12 -21.26
CA GLY A 403 24.22 -0.63 -22.30
C GLY A 403 24.82 0.24 -23.42
N ALA A 404 25.39 -0.42 -24.45
CA ALA A 404 26.19 0.23 -25.49
C ALA A 404 25.44 1.29 -26.32
N ASN A 405 24.12 1.15 -26.48
CA ASN A 405 23.26 2.05 -27.27
C ASN A 405 22.43 3.02 -26.38
N GLY A 406 22.86 3.21 -25.13
CA GLY A 406 22.24 4.11 -24.16
C GLY A 406 22.67 5.58 -24.30
N PRO A 407 21.96 6.51 -23.65
CA PRO A 407 22.46 7.86 -23.44
C PRO A 407 23.71 7.82 -22.54
N LYS A 408 24.75 8.59 -22.89
CA LYS A 408 25.99 8.70 -22.12
C LYS A 408 25.99 9.97 -21.28
N SER A 409 26.60 9.90 -20.10
CA SER A 409 26.90 11.09 -19.29
C SER A 409 28.39 11.09 -18.92
N TRP A 410 29.03 12.25 -19.00
CA TRP A 410 30.47 12.39 -18.75
C TRP A 410 30.85 13.78 -18.24
N VAL A 411 31.99 13.86 -17.56
CA VAL A 411 32.67 15.13 -17.25
C VAL A 411 33.87 15.27 -18.18
N MET A 412 34.02 16.40 -18.85
CA MET A 412 35.17 16.70 -19.70
C MET A 412 36.00 17.81 -19.07
N ILE A 413 37.22 17.50 -18.62
CA ILE A 413 38.20 18.47 -18.15
C ILE A 413 39.10 18.85 -19.32
N ALA A 414 39.20 20.14 -19.65
CA ALA A 414 40.01 20.63 -20.77
C ALA A 414 40.66 21.98 -20.45
N VAL A 415 41.77 22.29 -21.13
CA VAL A 415 42.38 23.63 -21.10
C VAL A 415 41.56 24.58 -21.98
N ASN A 416 41.02 25.64 -21.38
CA ASN A 416 40.45 26.78 -22.08
C ASN A 416 41.52 27.88 -22.21
N SER A 417 41.94 28.18 -23.44
CA SER A 417 42.99 29.16 -23.76
C SER A 417 42.54 30.63 -23.61
N ALA A 418 41.30 30.89 -23.17
CA ALA A 418 40.72 32.21 -22.89
C ALA A 418 40.67 33.23 -24.05
N LYS A 419 41.15 32.86 -25.24
CA LYS A 419 41.13 33.66 -26.47
C LYS A 419 39.70 34.08 -26.82
N LYS A 420 39.49 35.36 -27.12
CA LYS A 420 38.23 35.89 -27.65
C LYS A 420 38.00 35.38 -29.08
N THR A 421 36.75 35.34 -29.51
CA THR A 421 36.34 34.87 -30.85
C THR A 421 37.03 35.65 -31.99
N ASN A 422 37.49 36.87 -31.73
CA ASN A 422 38.21 37.74 -32.67
C ASN A 422 39.73 37.48 -32.68
N GLY A 423 40.22 36.38 -32.10
CA GLY A 423 41.64 36.00 -32.06
C GLY A 423 42.49 36.74 -31.01
N GLN A 424 42.03 37.89 -30.49
CA GLN A 424 42.70 38.65 -29.45
C GLN A 424 42.76 37.89 -28.11
N THR A 425 43.95 37.75 -27.56
CA THR A 425 44.25 37.34 -26.18
C THR A 425 44.20 38.54 -25.24
N ASP A 426 43.42 38.47 -24.16
CA ASP A 426 43.56 39.41 -23.05
C ASP A 426 44.77 38.99 -22.19
N SER A 427 45.77 39.86 -22.03
CA SER A 427 46.92 39.59 -21.14
C SER A 427 46.55 39.41 -19.66
N LYS A 428 45.31 39.75 -19.28
CA LYS A 428 44.72 39.50 -17.95
C LYS A 428 44.08 38.12 -17.79
N HIS A 429 43.96 37.32 -18.85
CA HIS A 429 43.31 36.01 -18.83
C HIS A 429 44.19 34.97 -19.48
N SER A 430 45.04 34.33 -18.67
CA SER A 430 45.81 33.15 -19.05
C SER A 430 44.90 31.94 -19.33
N SER A 431 45.50 30.88 -19.88
CA SER A 431 44.84 29.58 -20.01
C SER A 431 44.39 29.06 -18.64
N ARG A 432 43.31 28.27 -18.60
CA ARG A 432 42.81 27.65 -17.36
C ARG A 432 42.08 26.35 -17.61
N LEU A 433 42.10 25.46 -16.62
CA LEU A 433 41.27 24.26 -16.62
C LEU A 433 39.79 24.63 -16.51
N VAL A 434 38.95 23.92 -17.26
CA VAL A 434 37.48 24.00 -17.18
C VAL A 434 36.92 22.59 -17.21
N ALA A 435 36.13 22.23 -16.20
CA ALA A 435 35.28 21.04 -16.21
C ALA A 435 33.94 21.39 -16.88
N ARG A 436 33.54 20.61 -17.89
CA ARG A 436 32.23 20.69 -18.54
C ARG A 436 31.43 19.43 -18.29
N TRP A 437 30.16 19.58 -17.94
CA TRP A 437 29.28 18.45 -17.67
C TRP A 437 28.38 18.13 -18.86
N TYR A 438 28.34 16.86 -19.24
CA TYR A 438 27.44 16.33 -20.25
C TYR A 438 26.52 15.30 -19.61
N ARG A 439 25.22 15.53 -19.71
CA ARG A 439 24.17 14.65 -19.19
C ARG A 439 23.30 14.18 -20.35
N ASP A 440 23.13 12.87 -20.47
CA ASP A 440 22.30 12.22 -21.50
C ASP A 440 22.57 12.73 -22.93
N ASN A 441 23.86 12.75 -23.31
CA ASN A 441 24.41 13.28 -24.55
C ASN A 441 24.25 14.81 -24.78
N LYS A 442 23.90 15.61 -23.75
CA LYS A 442 23.72 17.08 -23.85
C LYS A 442 24.66 17.84 -22.90
N GLU A 443 25.29 18.90 -23.41
CA GLU A 443 26.13 19.83 -22.60
C GLU A 443 25.22 20.63 -21.64
N VAL A 444 25.47 20.55 -20.34
CA VAL A 444 24.76 21.34 -19.32
C VAL A 444 25.52 22.65 -19.12
N LYS A 445 24.94 23.77 -19.57
CA LYS A 445 25.60 25.10 -19.57
C LYS A 445 25.22 25.95 -18.37
N ASP A 446 24.07 25.66 -17.76
CA ASP A 446 23.47 26.45 -16.68
C ASP A 446 24.06 26.13 -15.30
N VAL A 447 24.92 25.11 -15.21
CA VAL A 447 25.55 24.65 -13.97
C VAL A 447 27.07 24.62 -14.14
N LEU A 448 27.75 25.51 -13.44
CA LEU A 448 29.20 25.42 -13.25
C LEU A 448 29.49 24.33 -12.21
N LEU A 449 30.25 23.30 -12.58
CA LEU A 449 30.81 22.39 -11.59
C LEU A 449 31.90 23.13 -10.79
N PRO A 450 31.82 23.20 -9.45
CA PRO A 450 32.97 23.62 -8.65
C PRO A 450 34.09 22.60 -8.87
N PHE A 451 35.25 23.09 -9.27
CA PHE A 451 36.43 22.30 -9.54
C PHE A 451 37.61 23.00 -8.87
N ASP A 452 38.11 22.37 -7.81
CA ASP A 452 39.33 22.82 -7.15
C ASP A 452 40.52 22.57 -8.07
N VAL A 453 41.27 23.63 -8.37
CA VAL A 453 42.42 23.62 -9.27
C VAL A 453 43.72 23.42 -8.50
N ASP A 454 43.70 23.65 -7.18
CA ASP A 454 44.87 23.64 -6.29
C ASP A 454 44.94 22.32 -5.51
N ASN A 455 43.79 21.72 -5.18
CA ASN A 455 43.67 20.37 -4.63
C ASN A 455 42.85 19.45 -5.55
N LEU A 456 43.53 18.83 -6.51
CA LEU A 456 42.96 18.02 -7.58
C LEU A 456 42.43 16.66 -7.07
N CYS A 457 41.12 16.54 -6.92
CA CYS A 457 40.44 15.27 -6.66
C CYS A 457 39.47 14.88 -7.79
N ALA A 458 39.82 13.85 -8.55
CA ALA A 458 38.96 13.29 -9.59
C ALA A 458 37.69 12.63 -9.02
N GLU A 459 37.75 12.09 -7.79
CA GLU A 459 36.59 11.46 -7.14
C GLU A 459 35.54 12.50 -6.75
N ASP A 460 35.93 13.63 -6.16
CA ASP A 460 34.99 14.64 -5.66
C ASP A 460 34.37 15.48 -6.79
N LEU A 461 35.12 15.71 -7.87
CA LEU A 461 34.56 16.25 -9.12
C LEU A 461 33.49 15.30 -9.70
N LEU A 462 33.74 13.98 -9.66
CA LEU A 462 32.80 12.96 -10.13
C LEU A 462 31.58 12.84 -9.20
N LYS A 463 31.77 12.82 -7.87
CA LYS A 463 30.67 12.88 -6.88
C LYS A 463 29.79 14.09 -7.10
N THR A 464 30.38 15.27 -7.30
CA THR A 464 29.65 16.52 -7.53
C THR A 464 28.82 16.45 -8.83
N ALA A 465 29.41 15.98 -9.94
CA ALA A 465 28.68 15.79 -11.19
C ALA A 465 27.58 14.72 -11.10
N VAL A 466 27.79 13.68 -10.30
CA VAL A 466 26.79 12.65 -10.00
C VAL A 466 25.69 13.20 -9.09
N ALA A 467 26.01 13.98 -8.06
CA ALA A 467 25.05 14.65 -7.19
C ALA A 467 24.13 15.58 -7.99
N ARG A 468 24.67 16.37 -8.93
CA ARG A 468 23.88 17.17 -9.89
C ARG A 468 23.00 16.31 -10.82
N HIS A 469 23.44 15.10 -11.18
CA HIS A 469 22.60 14.16 -11.94
C HIS A 469 21.44 13.62 -11.06
N VAL A 470 21.73 13.19 -9.83
CA VAL A 470 20.72 12.68 -8.88
C VAL A 470 19.72 13.78 -8.50
N GLU A 471 20.19 15.01 -8.25
CA GLU A 471 19.38 16.22 -8.09
C GLU A 471 18.41 16.40 -9.25
N HIS A 472 18.87 16.29 -10.50
CA HIS A 472 18.00 16.38 -11.67
C HIS A 472 16.95 15.25 -11.74
N ILE A 473 17.34 13.99 -11.53
CA ILE A 473 16.42 12.85 -11.59
C ILE A 473 15.34 12.96 -10.50
N LEU A 474 15.75 13.10 -9.24
CA LEU A 474 14.82 13.12 -8.11
C LEU A 474 13.93 14.36 -8.12
N SER A 475 14.47 15.54 -8.46
CA SER A 475 13.67 16.78 -8.58
C SER A 475 12.68 16.71 -9.75
N SER A 476 13.04 16.04 -10.84
CA SER A 476 12.14 15.85 -11.98
C SER A 476 10.97 14.91 -11.62
N ILE A 477 11.24 13.76 -10.98
CA ILE A 477 10.20 12.86 -10.45
C ILE A 477 9.29 13.59 -9.44
N HIS A 478 9.90 14.30 -8.48
CA HIS A 478 9.19 15.07 -7.47
C HIS A 478 8.29 16.14 -8.07
N THR A 479 8.78 16.92 -9.04
CA THR A 479 8.01 17.99 -9.70
C THR A 479 6.86 17.41 -10.53
N LYS A 480 7.08 16.29 -11.23
CA LYS A 480 6.02 15.58 -11.95
C LYS A 480 4.96 15.05 -10.97
N LEU A 481 5.34 14.39 -9.87
CA LEU A 481 4.41 13.91 -8.84
C LEU A 481 3.62 15.06 -8.19
N LEU A 482 4.27 16.18 -7.84
CA LEU A 482 3.60 17.36 -7.27
C LEU A 482 2.53 17.96 -8.19
N SER A 483 2.57 17.72 -9.51
CA SER A 483 1.54 18.21 -10.44
C SER A 483 0.19 17.47 -10.33
N PHE A 484 0.14 16.31 -9.67
CA PHE A 484 -1.08 15.51 -9.59
C PHE A 484 -1.98 15.88 -8.40
N PRO A 485 -3.32 15.78 -8.54
CA PRO A 485 -4.28 16.24 -7.52
C PRO A 485 -4.04 15.71 -6.10
N ARG A 486 -3.62 14.44 -5.93
CA ARG A 486 -3.30 13.85 -4.62
C ARG A 486 -2.35 14.71 -3.79
N PHE A 487 -1.27 15.21 -4.41
CA PHE A 487 -0.23 15.96 -3.70
C PHE A 487 -0.61 17.44 -3.56
N ILE A 488 -1.29 18.02 -4.55
CA ILE A 488 -1.88 19.37 -4.47
C ILE A 488 -2.90 19.46 -3.32
N ASN A 489 -3.79 18.47 -3.20
CA ASN A 489 -4.79 18.36 -2.13
C ASN A 489 -4.19 17.99 -0.75
N ARG A 490 -2.91 17.64 -0.69
CA ARG A 490 -2.20 17.12 0.49
C ARG A 490 -2.82 15.83 1.07
N GLU A 491 -3.29 14.94 0.19
CA GLU A 491 -3.86 13.63 0.56
C GLU A 491 -2.79 12.58 0.91
N SER A 492 -1.56 12.79 0.40
CA SER A 492 -0.35 12.02 0.67
C SER A 492 0.83 13.02 0.72
N SER A 493 1.79 12.78 1.60
CA SER A 493 3.00 13.59 1.71
C SER A 493 4.16 13.05 0.85
N MET A 494 5.06 13.95 0.47
CA MET A 494 6.27 13.65 -0.27
C MET A 494 7.36 14.61 0.17
N THR A 495 8.58 14.09 0.33
CA THR A 495 9.75 14.82 0.84
C THR A 495 10.93 14.56 -0.07
N LEU A 496 11.52 15.63 -0.61
CA LEU A 496 12.74 15.60 -1.41
C LEU A 496 13.90 16.16 -0.59
N THR A 497 14.92 15.34 -0.37
CA THR A 497 16.21 15.74 0.23
C THR A 497 17.26 15.72 -0.88
N ILE A 498 18.01 16.81 -1.04
CA ILE A 498 19.11 16.93 -2.03
C ILE A 498 20.37 17.40 -1.31
N SER A 499 21.50 16.79 -1.66
CA SER A 499 22.84 17.27 -1.37
C SER A 499 23.59 17.46 -2.68
N GLN A 500 24.33 18.56 -2.79
CA GLN A 500 24.96 18.98 -4.05
C GLN A 500 26.43 18.51 -4.19
N THR A 501 26.96 17.91 -3.12
CA THR A 501 28.33 17.36 -3.04
C THR A 501 28.31 15.86 -2.80
N GLU A 502 27.52 15.37 -1.83
CA GLU A 502 27.44 13.93 -1.52
C GLU A 502 26.16 13.30 -2.10
N PRO A 503 26.26 12.56 -3.23
CA PRO A 503 25.09 12.00 -3.89
C PRO A 503 24.27 11.01 -3.04
N MET A 504 24.85 10.37 -2.01
CA MET A 504 24.11 9.40 -1.18
C MET A 504 23.12 10.00 -0.17
N GLU A 505 23.25 11.29 0.16
CA GLU A 505 22.28 12.00 0.99
C GLU A 505 21.00 12.35 0.21
N SER A 506 21.09 12.38 -1.13
CA SER A 506 19.97 12.73 -2.01
C SER A 506 18.95 11.60 -2.11
N SER A 507 17.71 11.88 -1.71
CA SER A 507 16.64 10.89 -1.64
C SER A 507 15.25 11.52 -1.82
N LEU A 508 14.32 10.73 -2.39
CA LEU A 508 12.91 11.10 -2.57
C LEU A 508 12.04 10.13 -1.79
N SER A 509 11.38 10.62 -0.74
CA SER A 509 10.45 9.84 0.08
C SER A 509 9.01 10.19 -0.28
N MET A 510 8.17 9.18 -0.53
CA MET A 510 6.75 9.30 -0.85
C MET A 510 5.93 8.45 0.12
N GLN A 511 4.83 9.00 0.62
CA GLN A 511 3.98 8.31 1.59
C GLN A 511 3.10 7.23 0.93
N LEU A 512 3.25 5.99 1.38
CA LEU A 512 2.44 4.82 0.97
C LEU A 512 1.22 4.59 1.88
N SER A 513 1.32 4.99 3.15
CA SER A 513 0.27 4.84 4.18
C SER A 513 0.47 5.93 5.25
N PRO A 514 -0.52 6.20 6.12
CA PRO A 514 -0.34 7.06 7.30
C PRO A 514 0.86 6.73 8.20
N ARG A 515 1.42 5.51 8.11
CA ARG A 515 2.57 5.03 8.91
C ARG A 515 3.79 4.61 8.08
N ASP A 516 3.66 4.51 6.75
CA ASP A 516 4.63 3.84 5.88
C ASP A 516 5.01 4.71 4.69
N ASN A 517 6.32 4.90 4.47
CA ASN A 517 6.88 5.65 3.35
C ASN A 517 7.76 4.75 2.48
N VAL A 518 7.77 5.01 1.17
CA VAL A 518 8.78 4.48 0.24
C VAL A 518 9.83 5.55 -0.03
N THR A 519 11.10 5.19 -0.02
CA THR A 519 12.21 6.11 -0.29
C THR A 519 13.04 5.60 -1.47
N LEU A 520 13.05 6.38 -2.54
CA LEU A 520 13.87 6.19 -3.73
C LEU A 520 15.21 6.91 -3.54
N LEU A 521 16.30 6.18 -3.78
CA LEU A 521 17.67 6.70 -3.85
C LEU A 521 18.32 6.24 -5.16
N ILE A 522 19.37 6.94 -5.60
CA ILE A 522 20.21 6.53 -6.74
C ILE A 522 21.60 6.16 -6.20
N GLN A 523 22.09 4.97 -6.50
CA GLN A 523 23.44 4.54 -6.16
C GLN A 523 24.47 5.37 -6.97
N PRO A 524 25.50 5.96 -6.34
CA PRO A 524 26.36 6.93 -7.00
C PRO A 524 27.33 6.28 -8.00
N ILE A 525 27.79 5.07 -7.72
CA ILE A 525 28.80 4.36 -8.53
C ILE A 525 28.16 3.75 -9.79
N THR A 526 26.95 3.17 -9.66
CA THR A 526 26.27 2.41 -10.72
C THR A 526 25.22 3.22 -11.48
N GLY A 527 24.63 4.24 -10.85
CA GLY A 527 23.46 4.96 -11.35
C GLY A 527 22.15 4.20 -11.20
N TYR A 528 22.15 3.05 -10.54
CA TYR A 528 20.94 2.26 -10.32
C TYR A 528 20.09 2.84 -9.19
N ALA A 529 18.78 2.89 -9.41
CA ALA A 529 17.78 3.17 -8.40
C ALA A 529 17.72 2.02 -7.37
N ALA A 530 17.64 2.39 -6.10
CA ALA A 530 17.37 1.52 -4.97
C ALA A 530 16.19 2.08 -4.17
N ILE A 531 15.29 1.21 -3.71
CA ILE A 531 13.99 1.59 -3.15
C ILE A 531 13.77 0.88 -1.81
N LYS A 532 13.63 1.67 -0.75
CA LYS A 532 13.41 1.18 0.62
C LYS A 532 11.97 1.47 1.08
N PRO A 533 11.31 0.59 1.84
CA PRO A 533 11.75 -0.75 2.24
C PRO A 533 11.75 -1.75 1.08
N HIS A 534 12.59 -2.79 1.17
CA HIS A 534 12.61 -3.87 0.20
C HIS A 534 11.41 -4.80 0.42
N ALA A 535 10.57 -4.90 -0.61
CA ALA A 535 9.32 -5.62 -0.65
C ALA A 535 9.07 -6.11 -2.08
N LYS A 536 8.09 -7.02 -2.26
CA LYS A 536 7.77 -7.63 -3.55
C LYS A 536 7.58 -6.62 -4.68
N TYR A 537 6.88 -5.53 -4.41
CA TYR A 537 6.58 -4.49 -5.40
C TYR A 537 7.72 -3.48 -5.58
N THR A 538 8.52 -3.18 -4.54
CA THR A 538 9.68 -2.29 -4.68
C THR A 538 10.79 -2.95 -5.49
N LEU A 539 11.04 -4.26 -5.33
CA LEU A 539 11.99 -5.01 -6.17
C LEU A 539 11.60 -5.03 -7.66
N GLN A 540 10.31 -5.14 -7.97
CA GLN A 540 9.81 -5.02 -9.34
C GLN A 540 9.94 -3.59 -9.88
N GLY A 541 9.76 -2.59 -9.00
CA GLY A 541 10.01 -1.18 -9.31
C GLY A 541 11.48 -0.88 -9.62
N GLU A 542 12.40 -1.29 -8.75
CA GLU A 542 13.85 -1.20 -8.93
C GLU A 542 14.26 -1.82 -10.28
N SER A 543 13.82 -3.05 -10.56
CA SER A 543 14.12 -3.73 -11.82
C SER A 543 13.62 -2.96 -13.05
N ARG A 544 12.39 -2.41 -13.00
CA ARG A 544 11.87 -1.56 -14.09
C ARG A 544 12.62 -0.23 -14.24
N LEU A 545 12.96 0.43 -13.15
CA LEU A 545 13.65 1.73 -13.16
C LEU A 545 15.15 1.63 -13.53
N ASN A 546 15.71 0.41 -13.45
CA ASN A 546 17.09 0.11 -13.82
C ASN A 546 17.24 -0.49 -15.23
N TYR A 547 16.23 -1.20 -15.76
CA TYR A 547 16.33 -1.91 -17.04
C TYR A 547 15.20 -1.62 -18.04
N GLY A 548 14.12 -0.92 -17.64
CA GLY A 548 12.89 -0.83 -18.41
C GLY A 548 12.78 0.32 -19.42
N GLY A 549 13.54 1.41 -19.23
CA GLY A 549 13.36 2.63 -20.02
C GLY A 549 14.59 3.55 -20.07
N LYS A 550 14.41 4.71 -20.72
CA LYS A 550 15.49 5.68 -21.02
C LYS A 550 15.31 7.06 -20.37
N ASP A 551 14.17 7.33 -19.75
CA ASP A 551 13.96 8.55 -18.95
C ASP A 551 13.57 8.15 -17.51
N PRO A 552 14.55 8.10 -16.59
CA PRO A 552 14.31 7.78 -15.19
C PRO A 552 13.27 8.68 -14.51
N ALA A 553 12.96 9.85 -15.06
CA ALA A 553 11.97 10.74 -14.49
C ALA A 553 10.52 10.41 -14.89
N GLU A 554 10.25 9.86 -16.07
CA GLU A 554 8.94 9.28 -16.41
C GLU A 554 8.78 7.88 -15.81
N ASP A 555 9.82 7.05 -15.95
CA ASP A 555 9.86 5.70 -15.40
C ASP A 555 9.73 5.72 -13.86
N GLY A 556 10.31 6.72 -13.19
CA GLY A 556 10.26 6.89 -11.74
C GLY A 556 8.88 7.25 -11.19
N VAL A 557 8.14 8.14 -11.86
CA VAL A 557 6.74 8.47 -11.52
C VAL A 557 5.87 7.23 -11.63
N THR A 558 6.00 6.52 -12.75
CA THR A 558 5.26 5.28 -13.02
C THR A 558 5.62 4.18 -12.02
N CYS A 559 6.91 4.06 -11.67
CA CYS A 559 7.41 3.10 -10.69
C CYS A 559 6.80 3.32 -9.29
N LEU A 560 6.82 4.55 -8.78
CA LEU A 560 6.35 4.87 -7.44
C LEU A 560 4.84 4.65 -7.29
N GLU A 561 4.03 5.01 -8.30
CA GLU A 561 2.58 4.74 -8.27
C GLU A 561 2.28 3.23 -8.38
N ASN A 562 3.02 2.46 -9.19
CA ASN A 562 2.89 0.99 -9.21
C ASN A 562 3.23 0.34 -7.86
N ILE A 563 4.23 0.87 -7.14
CA ILE A 563 4.56 0.43 -5.77
C ILE A 563 3.41 0.74 -4.81
N ARG A 564 2.83 1.95 -4.89
CA ARG A 564 1.67 2.35 -4.08
C ARG A 564 0.45 1.47 -4.33
N TRP A 565 0.16 1.15 -5.59
CA TRP A 565 -0.90 0.19 -5.95
C TRP A 565 -0.63 -1.18 -5.33
N GLY A 566 0.58 -1.72 -5.48
CA GLY A 566 0.96 -3.01 -4.93
C GLY A 566 0.80 -3.08 -3.41
N TYR A 567 1.35 -2.09 -2.70
CA TYR A 567 1.24 -1.99 -1.24
C TYR A 567 -0.21 -1.87 -0.76
N PHE A 568 -1.02 -1.02 -1.40
CA PHE A 568 -2.43 -0.84 -1.04
C PHE A 568 -3.27 -2.11 -1.34
N ILE A 569 -2.99 -2.82 -2.44
CA ILE A 569 -3.60 -4.12 -2.75
C ILE A 569 -3.24 -5.15 -1.68
N GLU A 570 -1.98 -5.20 -1.26
CA GLU A 570 -1.49 -6.16 -0.26
C GLU A 570 -2.11 -5.88 1.12
N GLU A 571 -2.13 -4.63 1.59
CA GLU A 571 -2.78 -4.25 2.85
C GLU A 571 -4.30 -4.47 2.83
N CYS A 572 -4.98 -4.17 1.72
CA CYS A 572 -6.41 -4.49 1.57
C CYS A 572 -6.67 -6.00 1.59
N SER A 573 -5.82 -6.80 0.94
CA SER A 573 -5.92 -8.27 0.94
C SER A 573 -5.64 -8.87 2.31
N ARG A 574 -4.67 -8.31 3.04
CA ARG A 574 -4.19 -8.80 4.34
C ARG A 574 -5.14 -8.43 5.48
N ARG A 575 -5.51 -7.14 5.58
CA ARG A 575 -6.37 -6.61 6.66
C ARG A 575 -7.87 -6.75 6.36
N GLY A 576 -8.28 -6.61 5.10
CA GLY A 576 -9.67 -6.86 4.71
C GLY A 576 -10.10 -8.29 5.10
N ARG A 577 -9.21 -9.27 4.89
CA ARG A 577 -9.49 -10.69 5.17
C ARG A 577 -9.71 -10.99 6.65
N SER A 578 -9.01 -10.33 7.58
CA SER A 578 -9.26 -10.53 9.04
C SER A 578 -10.66 -10.04 9.46
N VAL A 579 -11.26 -9.13 8.68
CA VAL A 579 -12.63 -8.60 8.90
C VAL A 579 -13.63 -9.21 7.90
N GLY A 580 -13.27 -10.31 7.22
CA GLY A 580 -14.13 -11.09 6.32
C GLY A 580 -14.33 -10.51 4.91
N TRP A 581 -13.58 -9.48 4.52
CA TRP A 581 -13.55 -8.96 3.15
C TRP A 581 -12.55 -9.76 2.31
N LYS A 582 -13.00 -10.28 1.16
CA LYS A 582 -12.18 -11.05 0.21
C LYS A 582 -11.99 -10.25 -1.07
N THR A 583 -10.74 -9.99 -1.45
CA THR A 583 -10.38 -9.42 -2.74
C THR A 583 -10.65 -10.43 -3.87
N CYS A 584 -11.31 -10.00 -4.93
CA CYS A 584 -11.71 -10.86 -6.06
C CYS A 584 -11.24 -10.29 -7.41
N LYS A 585 -11.36 -11.09 -8.48
CA LYS A 585 -11.17 -10.60 -9.85
C LYS A 585 -12.29 -9.60 -10.21
N SER A 586 -12.02 -8.73 -11.18
CA SER A 586 -13.06 -7.81 -11.70
C SER A 586 -14.24 -8.59 -12.28
N PRO A 587 -15.49 -8.29 -11.87
CA PRO A 587 -16.70 -8.76 -12.52
C PRO A 587 -17.11 -7.88 -13.73
N LEU A 588 -16.43 -6.76 -13.97
CA LEU A 588 -16.74 -5.78 -15.03
C LEU A 588 -15.64 -5.70 -16.10
N GLY A 589 -16.02 -5.28 -17.30
CA GLY A 589 -15.10 -4.95 -18.38
C GLY A 589 -14.38 -3.61 -18.16
N GLY A 590 -13.27 -3.41 -18.85
CA GLY A 590 -12.46 -2.19 -18.73
C GLY A 590 -13.21 -0.91 -19.11
N GLU A 591 -14.16 -0.97 -20.06
CA GLU A 591 -14.96 0.18 -20.47
C GLU A 591 -16.06 0.54 -19.46
N ASP A 592 -16.70 -0.45 -18.80
CA ASP A 592 -17.69 -0.20 -17.75
C ASP A 592 -17.05 0.56 -16.57
N ILE A 593 -15.84 0.12 -16.21
CA ILE A 593 -15.02 0.72 -15.14
C ILE A 593 -14.65 2.18 -15.47
N LYS A 594 -14.26 2.46 -16.72
CA LYS A 594 -13.99 3.84 -17.19
C LYS A 594 -15.24 4.72 -17.14
N GLN A 595 -16.43 4.19 -17.46
CA GLN A 595 -17.69 4.96 -17.41
C GLN A 595 -18.08 5.39 -15.98
N ILE A 596 -17.72 4.59 -14.97
CA ILE A 596 -17.90 4.91 -13.54
C ILE A 596 -16.91 5.99 -13.12
N ILE A 597 -15.61 5.75 -13.30
CA ILE A 597 -14.52 6.57 -12.71
C ILE A 597 -14.30 7.88 -13.50
N ARG A 598 -14.54 7.88 -14.82
CA ARG A 598 -14.48 9.05 -15.73
C ARG A 598 -13.11 9.76 -15.81
N THR A 599 -12.06 9.12 -15.33
CA THR A 599 -10.67 9.62 -15.30
C THR A 599 -9.91 9.22 -16.57
N ARG A 600 -8.99 10.10 -17.03
CA ARG A 600 -8.10 9.85 -18.19
C ARG A 600 -6.71 9.35 -17.82
N GLU A 601 -6.31 9.48 -16.55
CA GLU A 601 -5.04 8.98 -16.03
C GLU A 601 -5.01 7.46 -15.94
N ALA A 602 -3.82 6.89 -15.77
CA ALA A 602 -3.67 5.49 -15.41
C ALA A 602 -4.22 5.24 -13.99
N PHE A 603 -5.00 4.16 -13.84
CA PHE A 603 -5.56 3.74 -12.56
C PHE A 603 -5.52 2.21 -12.43
N GLN A 604 -5.49 1.73 -11.19
CA GLN A 604 -5.59 0.31 -10.87
C GLN A 604 -6.82 0.07 -9.99
N THR A 605 -7.68 -0.88 -10.36
CA THR A 605 -8.86 -1.23 -9.56
C THR A 605 -8.62 -2.43 -8.64
N ILE A 606 -9.27 -2.40 -7.48
CA ILE A 606 -9.44 -3.53 -6.55
C ILE A 606 -10.94 -3.80 -6.44
N PHE A 607 -11.35 -5.06 -6.56
CA PHE A 607 -12.71 -5.48 -6.22
C PHE A 607 -12.68 -6.31 -4.93
N MET A 608 -13.59 -6.00 -4.02
CA MET A 608 -13.74 -6.67 -2.72
C MET A 608 -15.20 -7.07 -2.50
N GLN A 609 -15.41 -8.29 -2.03
CA GLN A 609 -16.71 -8.82 -1.66
C GLN A 609 -16.66 -9.35 -0.23
N ARG A 610 -17.78 -9.24 0.50
CA ARG A 610 -17.91 -9.77 1.86
C ARG A 610 -18.92 -10.91 1.84
N GLN A 611 -18.56 -12.06 2.40
CA GLN A 611 -19.38 -13.28 2.37
C GLN A 611 -20.74 -13.13 3.10
N SER A 612 -20.85 -12.12 3.98
CA SER A 612 -22.07 -11.73 4.68
C SER A 612 -22.98 -10.77 3.91
N LEU A 613 -22.72 -10.53 2.61
CA LEU A 613 -23.52 -9.74 1.68
C LEU A 613 -23.94 -10.62 0.50
N ASP A 614 -25.01 -10.25 -0.21
CA ASP A 614 -25.42 -10.97 -1.42
C ASP A 614 -24.36 -10.88 -2.53
N GLN A 615 -24.22 -11.94 -3.34
CA GLN A 615 -23.10 -12.15 -4.27
C GLN A 615 -23.03 -11.14 -5.43
N ASN A 616 -24.07 -10.34 -5.60
CA ASN A 616 -24.14 -9.26 -6.58
C ASN A 616 -23.44 -7.97 -6.10
N TRP A 617 -23.21 -7.82 -4.80
CA TRP A 617 -22.62 -6.61 -4.22
C TRP A 617 -21.08 -6.66 -4.14
N PHE A 618 -20.44 -5.59 -4.64
CA PHE A 618 -18.99 -5.42 -4.63
C PHE A 618 -18.61 -4.01 -4.19
N VAL A 619 -17.55 -3.90 -3.39
CA VAL A 619 -16.82 -2.65 -3.19
C VAL A 619 -15.69 -2.60 -4.22
N MET A 620 -15.70 -1.60 -5.09
CA MET A 620 -14.61 -1.29 -6.00
C MET A 620 -13.79 -0.12 -5.42
N VAL A 621 -12.47 -0.24 -5.43
CA VAL A 621 -11.56 0.87 -5.16
C VAL A 621 -10.77 1.16 -6.43
N SER A 622 -10.75 2.41 -6.88
CA SER A 622 -9.88 2.89 -7.95
C SER A 622 -8.70 3.64 -7.33
N LEU A 623 -7.48 3.21 -7.65
CA LEU A 623 -6.24 3.86 -7.22
C LEU A 623 -5.65 4.66 -8.38
N SER A 624 -5.46 5.96 -8.21
CA SER A 624 -4.88 6.85 -9.25
C SER A 624 -4.10 8.02 -8.64
N LEU A 625 -3.31 8.73 -9.45
CA LEU A 625 -2.60 9.94 -9.02
C LEU A 625 -3.56 11.13 -8.78
N SER A 626 -4.73 11.15 -9.44
CA SER A 626 -5.87 12.02 -9.12
C SER A 626 -6.52 11.78 -7.75
N GLY A 627 -6.24 10.65 -7.08
CA GLY A 627 -6.82 10.28 -5.79
C GLY A 627 -7.29 8.81 -5.76
N ASP A 628 -7.72 8.35 -4.59
CA ASP A 628 -8.29 7.00 -4.42
C ASP A 628 -9.82 7.07 -4.28
N GLU A 629 -10.56 6.51 -5.23
CA GLU A 629 -12.03 6.50 -5.20
C GLU A 629 -12.61 5.17 -4.72
N TRP A 630 -13.50 5.23 -3.74
CA TRP A 630 -14.25 4.07 -3.27
C TRP A 630 -15.68 4.08 -3.83
N TRP A 631 -16.13 2.95 -4.34
CA TRP A 631 -17.43 2.77 -4.98
C TRP A 631 -18.11 1.50 -4.46
N LEU A 632 -19.43 1.54 -4.29
CA LEU A 632 -20.26 0.38 -4.01
C LEU A 632 -21.12 0.08 -5.26
N LEU A 633 -21.11 -1.17 -5.71
CA LEU A 633 -21.74 -1.64 -6.94
C LEU A 633 -22.67 -2.82 -6.63
N ASP A 634 -23.86 -2.84 -7.24
CA ASP A 634 -24.71 -4.03 -7.40
C ASP A 634 -24.65 -4.47 -8.87
N ILE A 635 -24.27 -5.73 -9.09
CA ILE A 635 -23.89 -6.26 -10.40
C ILE A 635 -24.70 -7.52 -10.71
N ASP A 636 -25.57 -7.44 -11.72
CA ASP A 636 -26.33 -8.59 -12.21
C ASP A 636 -25.50 -9.46 -13.15
N ARG A 637 -25.11 -10.63 -12.65
CA ARG A 637 -24.38 -11.63 -13.43
C ARG A 637 -25.22 -12.26 -14.55
N ASN A 638 -26.55 -12.09 -14.53
CA ASN A 638 -27.48 -12.71 -15.49
C ASN A 638 -27.83 -11.81 -16.70
N THR A 639 -27.51 -10.50 -16.64
CA THR A 639 -27.77 -9.55 -17.74
C THR A 639 -26.49 -8.84 -18.19
N PRO A 640 -25.54 -9.54 -18.83
CA PRO A 640 -24.21 -9.01 -19.16
C PRO A 640 -24.21 -7.82 -20.16
N THR A 641 -25.35 -7.51 -20.79
CA THR A 641 -25.50 -6.32 -21.66
C THR A 641 -25.72 -5.01 -20.87
N ARG A 642 -26.10 -5.11 -19.59
CA ARG A 642 -26.16 -4.01 -18.62
C ARG A 642 -25.86 -4.57 -17.22
N PRO A 643 -24.58 -4.86 -16.91
CA PRO A 643 -24.23 -5.59 -15.69
C PRO A 643 -24.47 -4.77 -14.42
N ILE A 644 -24.46 -3.44 -14.46
CA ILE A 644 -24.60 -2.59 -13.27
C ILE A 644 -26.08 -2.24 -13.02
N LYS A 645 -26.63 -2.68 -11.88
CA LYS A 645 -27.96 -2.30 -11.39
C LYS A 645 -27.94 -0.99 -10.61
N PHE A 646 -26.95 -0.85 -9.72
CA PHE A 646 -26.78 0.29 -8.84
C PHE A 646 -25.29 0.57 -8.66
N HIS A 647 -24.91 1.84 -8.60
CA HIS A 647 -23.57 2.26 -8.23
C HIS A 647 -23.63 3.57 -7.41
N THR A 648 -22.75 3.70 -6.42
CA THR A 648 -22.59 4.96 -5.68
C THR A 648 -21.16 5.15 -5.18
N LYS A 649 -20.71 6.40 -5.10
CA LYS A 649 -19.37 6.75 -4.58
C LYS A 649 -19.42 6.84 -3.07
N LEU A 650 -18.61 6.03 -2.39
CA LEU A 650 -18.46 6.00 -0.95
C LEU A 650 -17.63 7.22 -0.50
N GLN A 651 -18.30 8.21 0.09
CA GLN A 651 -17.67 9.42 0.62
C GLN A 651 -16.98 9.12 1.96
N LEU A 652 -15.79 8.51 1.87
CA LEU A 652 -14.91 8.28 3.01
C LEU A 652 -14.17 9.58 3.39
N THR A 653 -13.41 9.56 4.49
CA THR A 653 -12.69 10.73 5.02
C THR A 653 -11.77 11.36 3.97
N ARG A 654 -11.59 12.69 4.00
CA ARG A 654 -10.58 13.37 3.17
C ARG A 654 -9.17 12.91 3.57
N GLY A 655 -8.32 12.61 2.57
CA GLY A 655 -6.98 12.07 2.77
C GLY A 655 -6.94 10.54 2.68
N GLN A 656 -5.73 9.96 2.69
CA GLN A 656 -5.57 8.51 2.60
C GLN A 656 -6.11 7.79 3.86
N PRO A 657 -6.95 6.75 3.73
CA PRO A 657 -7.48 6.03 4.88
C PRO A 657 -6.40 5.19 5.58
N ASP A 658 -6.33 5.30 6.90
CA ASP A 658 -5.58 4.36 7.74
C ASP A 658 -6.36 3.04 7.79
N LEU A 659 -5.83 1.97 7.17
CA LEU A 659 -6.53 0.70 6.92
C LEU A 659 -6.64 -0.20 8.17
N ASP A 660 -6.66 0.39 9.37
CA ASP A 660 -6.84 -0.30 10.65
C ASP A 660 -8.22 -0.97 10.79
N ASP A 661 -8.35 -1.89 11.76
CA ASP A 661 -9.57 -2.67 12.00
C ASP A 661 -10.82 -1.80 12.26
N ALA A 662 -10.61 -0.59 12.81
CA ALA A 662 -11.64 0.42 12.95
C ALA A 662 -12.16 0.93 11.60
N PHE A 663 -11.27 1.15 10.61
CA PHE A 663 -11.66 1.51 9.25
C PHE A 663 -12.48 0.41 8.60
N TRP A 664 -12.02 -0.85 8.66
CA TRP A 664 -12.78 -1.99 8.09
C TRP A 664 -14.13 -2.21 8.77
N SER A 665 -14.22 -1.92 10.08
CA SER A 665 -15.48 -1.96 10.84
C SER A 665 -16.43 -0.82 10.42
N HIS A 666 -15.91 0.39 10.18
CA HIS A 666 -16.71 1.53 9.70
C HIS A 666 -17.13 1.37 8.23
N LEU A 667 -16.26 0.87 7.36
CA LEU A 667 -16.58 0.52 5.98
C LEU A 667 -17.68 -0.55 5.93
N THR A 668 -17.55 -1.60 6.74
CA THR A 668 -18.57 -2.65 6.92
C THR A 668 -19.92 -2.05 7.32
N LEU A 669 -19.94 -1.17 8.32
CA LEU A 669 -21.13 -0.51 8.82
C LEU A 669 -21.78 0.39 7.75
N PHE A 670 -20.97 1.16 7.01
CA PHE A 670 -21.42 2.10 5.99
C PHE A 670 -21.97 1.38 4.74
N VAL A 671 -21.19 0.43 4.18
CA VAL A 671 -21.60 -0.34 3.01
C VAL A 671 -22.88 -1.11 3.31
N THR A 672 -22.96 -1.83 4.43
CA THR A 672 -24.16 -2.60 4.78
C THR A 672 -25.39 -1.68 4.97
N GLY A 673 -25.20 -0.47 5.51
CA GLY A 673 -26.25 0.54 5.62
C GLY A 673 -26.75 1.06 4.26
N ILE A 674 -25.84 1.28 3.30
CA ILE A 674 -26.21 1.68 1.93
C ILE A 674 -26.89 0.53 1.19
N VAL A 675 -26.35 -0.69 1.25
CA VAL A 675 -26.96 -1.90 0.67
C VAL A 675 -28.40 -2.03 1.14
N GLN A 676 -28.62 -1.95 2.46
CA GLN A 676 -29.96 -2.03 3.02
C GLN A 676 -30.87 -0.90 2.54
N GLN A 677 -30.38 0.34 2.52
CA GLN A 677 -31.16 1.47 2.03
C GLN A 677 -31.53 1.30 0.55
N ALA A 678 -30.63 0.79 -0.30
CA ALA A 678 -30.91 0.51 -1.70
C ALA A 678 -31.98 -0.58 -1.85
N THR A 679 -31.88 -1.69 -1.11
CA THR A 679 -32.89 -2.76 -1.09
C THR A 679 -34.27 -2.25 -0.64
N ASP A 680 -34.33 -1.47 0.43
CA ASP A 680 -35.60 -0.93 0.94
C ASP A 680 -36.21 0.10 -0.02
N LEU A 681 -35.40 0.97 -0.63
CA LEU A 681 -35.86 1.91 -1.66
C LEU A 681 -36.39 1.18 -2.89
N GLU A 682 -35.72 0.14 -3.37
CA GLU A 682 -36.17 -0.66 -4.51
C GLU A 682 -37.52 -1.34 -4.21
N HIS A 683 -37.70 -1.91 -3.01
CA HIS A 683 -38.96 -2.54 -2.62
C HIS A 683 -40.10 -1.52 -2.45
N LEU A 684 -39.81 -0.31 -1.95
CA LEU A 684 -40.81 0.77 -1.88
C LEU A 684 -41.21 1.29 -3.28
N HIS A 685 -40.26 1.37 -4.22
CA HIS A 685 -40.54 1.65 -5.64
C HIS A 685 -41.42 0.58 -6.27
N ARG A 686 -41.02 -0.70 -6.17
CA ARG A 686 -41.79 -1.85 -6.66
C ARG A 686 -43.21 -1.88 -6.05
N GLY A 687 -43.34 -1.56 -4.76
CA GLY A 687 -44.62 -1.46 -4.04
C GLY A 687 -45.43 -0.19 -4.27
N LYS A 688 -44.91 0.79 -5.03
CA LYS A 688 -45.53 2.12 -5.27
C LYS A 688 -45.84 2.92 -3.99
N ILE A 689 -45.08 2.70 -2.92
CA ILE A 689 -45.27 3.37 -1.63
C ILE A 689 -44.55 4.72 -1.63
N GLN A 690 -45.22 5.76 -1.14
CA GLN A 690 -44.64 7.10 -1.02
C GLN A 690 -43.71 7.17 0.18
N TYR A 691 -42.45 7.54 -0.11
CA TYR A 691 -41.40 7.76 0.87
C TYR A 691 -40.71 9.12 0.62
N LEU A 692 -39.99 9.60 1.63
CA LEU A 692 -39.12 10.77 1.54
C LEU A 692 -37.81 10.47 2.26
N MET A 693 -36.68 10.72 1.60
CA MET A 693 -35.37 10.69 2.25
C MET A 693 -35.14 12.00 3.00
N LYS A 694 -34.72 11.88 4.25
CA LYS A 694 -34.52 13.01 5.17
C LYS A 694 -33.14 12.87 5.80
N GLU A 695 -32.26 13.83 5.54
CA GLU A 695 -30.99 13.92 6.27
C GLU A 695 -31.26 14.21 7.76
N SER A 696 -30.67 13.43 8.65
CA SER A 696 -30.68 13.73 10.08
C SER A 696 -29.46 13.12 10.77
N THR A 697 -28.86 13.85 11.72
CA THR A 697 -27.67 13.41 12.45
C THR A 697 -27.98 12.18 13.29
N ASN A 698 -27.36 11.05 12.96
CA ASN A 698 -27.63 9.77 13.57
C ASN A 698 -26.56 9.40 14.59
N TYR A 699 -26.75 9.83 15.85
CA TYR A 699 -25.83 9.60 16.97
C TYR A 699 -25.59 8.12 17.34
N ALA A 700 -26.24 7.17 16.68
CA ALA A 700 -25.95 5.74 16.82
C ALA A 700 -24.89 5.23 15.82
N LEU A 701 -24.41 6.10 14.91
CA LEU A 701 -23.39 5.80 13.90
C LEU A 701 -22.14 6.69 14.14
N PRO A 702 -20.95 6.26 13.68
CA PRO A 702 -19.76 7.12 13.63
C PRO A 702 -20.02 8.39 12.80
N GLN A 703 -19.37 9.51 13.13
CA GLN A 703 -19.60 10.79 12.46
C GLN A 703 -19.24 10.77 10.95
N GLN A 704 -18.37 9.84 10.56
CA GLN A 704 -17.99 9.54 9.18
C GLN A 704 -19.11 8.87 8.37
N VAL A 705 -20.08 8.22 9.03
CA VAL A 705 -21.12 7.40 8.40
C VAL A 705 -22.43 8.18 8.33
N ARG A 706 -22.66 8.87 7.19
CA ARG A 706 -23.91 9.59 6.92
C ARG A 706 -24.88 8.74 6.12
N LEU A 707 -25.97 8.31 6.76
CA LEU A 707 -27.08 7.59 6.14
C LEU A 707 -28.39 8.37 6.36
N PRO A 708 -29.15 8.72 5.30
CA PRO A 708 -30.46 9.36 5.45
C PRO A 708 -31.45 8.52 6.25
N SER A 709 -32.33 9.19 7.00
CA SER A 709 -33.54 8.56 7.52
C SER A 709 -34.63 8.49 6.44
N LEU A 710 -35.37 7.38 6.43
CA LEU A 710 -36.37 7.07 5.41
C LEU A 710 -37.76 7.28 6.02
N VAL A 711 -38.51 8.28 5.55
CA VAL A 711 -39.85 8.61 6.05
C VAL A 711 -40.90 8.00 5.14
N ILE A 712 -41.73 7.09 5.65
CA ILE A 712 -42.77 6.36 4.91
C ILE A 712 -44.16 6.78 5.42
N LYS A 713 -45.18 6.85 4.55
CA LYS A 713 -46.57 7.11 5.00
C LYS A 713 -47.16 5.94 5.76
N LEU A 714 -47.75 6.21 6.93
CA LEU A 714 -48.35 5.21 7.81
C LEU A 714 -49.66 4.65 7.24
N SER A 715 -50.46 5.52 6.63
CA SER A 715 -51.72 5.21 5.94
C SER A 715 -51.54 4.12 4.87
N GLN A 716 -50.45 4.18 4.11
CA GLN A 716 -50.12 3.19 3.08
C GLN A 716 -49.61 1.86 3.65
N ILE A 717 -49.01 1.86 4.85
CA ILE A 717 -48.60 0.64 5.56
C ILE A 717 -49.81 -0.05 6.21
N LEU A 718 -50.81 0.70 6.67
CA LEU A 718 -52.02 0.13 7.28
C LEU A 718 -53.04 -0.35 6.24
N GLY A 719 -53.15 0.33 5.10
CA GLY A 719 -54.10 -0.02 4.02
C GLY A 719 -53.80 -1.32 3.25
N SER A 720 -52.64 -1.95 3.48
CA SER A 720 -52.26 -3.21 2.81
C SER A 720 -52.84 -4.44 3.52
N SER A 721 -54.15 -4.68 3.36
CA SER A 721 -54.79 -5.94 3.76
C SER A 721 -55.82 -6.37 2.71
N GLU A 722 -55.92 -7.68 2.48
CA GLU A 722 -56.51 -8.24 1.27
C GLU A 722 -58.04 -8.28 1.26
N THR A 723 -58.64 -7.97 0.11
CA THR A 723 -59.83 -8.67 -0.39
C THR A 723 -59.60 -9.02 -1.86
N GLY A 724 -59.01 -10.18 -2.11
CA GLY A 724 -58.87 -10.74 -3.45
C GLY A 724 -60.21 -11.29 -3.96
N ALA A 725 -61.05 -10.41 -4.51
CA ALA A 725 -62.26 -10.78 -5.23
C ALA A 725 -62.33 -9.98 -6.53
N GLN A 726 -62.18 -10.67 -7.67
CA GLN A 726 -62.60 -10.10 -8.95
C GLN A 726 -64.11 -10.25 -9.06
N ASP A 727 -64.82 -9.12 -9.08
CA ASP A 727 -65.92 -8.97 -10.04
C ASP A 727 -66.05 -7.50 -10.46
N GLY A 728 -66.63 -7.28 -11.64
CA GLY A 728 -66.55 -6.01 -12.36
C GLY A 728 -67.86 -5.24 -12.41
N SER A 729 -67.92 -4.07 -11.80
CA SER A 729 -68.88 -3.03 -12.18
C SER A 729 -68.27 -1.63 -12.08
N LYS A 730 -68.77 -0.72 -12.91
CA LYS A 730 -68.52 0.72 -12.80
C LYS A 730 -69.61 1.38 -11.95
N ASP A 731 -69.29 2.58 -11.48
CA ASP A 731 -70.22 3.60 -11.01
C ASP A 731 -71.12 3.26 -9.81
N THR A 732 -70.63 3.61 -8.62
CA THR A 732 -71.46 4.37 -7.66
C THR A 732 -70.59 5.19 -6.70
N SER A 733 -71.22 6.11 -5.97
CA SER A 733 -70.61 7.19 -5.18
C SER A 733 -69.59 6.71 -4.12
N ARG A 734 -68.32 7.14 -4.27
CA ARG A 734 -67.28 6.96 -3.26
C ARG A 734 -67.50 7.85 -2.02
N GLN A 735 -68.36 7.43 -1.10
CA GLN A 735 -68.16 7.74 0.32
C GLN A 735 -67.15 6.77 0.94
N SER A 736 -65.91 6.76 0.42
CA SER A 736 -64.81 6.03 1.03
C SER A 736 -64.44 6.71 2.36
N SER A 737 -64.82 6.07 3.48
CA SER A 737 -64.43 6.49 4.82
C SER A 737 -62.90 6.54 4.91
N LYS A 738 -62.34 7.75 5.10
CA LYS A 738 -60.90 7.90 5.29
C LYS A 738 -60.48 7.17 6.56
N GLN A 739 -59.75 6.07 6.43
CA GLN A 739 -58.90 5.54 7.50
C GLN A 739 -57.65 6.44 7.68
N ASP A 740 -57.87 7.72 7.97
CA ASP A 740 -56.85 8.55 8.58
C ASP A 740 -56.52 7.93 9.93
N SER A 741 -55.29 7.41 10.09
CA SER A 741 -54.86 6.71 11.30
C SER A 741 -54.99 7.64 12.51
N SER A 742 -56.06 7.47 13.29
CA SER A 742 -56.59 8.52 14.18
C SER A 742 -55.62 8.87 15.33
N TRP A 743 -54.77 7.92 15.70
CA TRP A 743 -53.86 8.00 16.85
C TRP A 743 -52.45 8.52 16.53
N ALA A 744 -51.99 8.41 15.28
CA ALA A 744 -50.62 8.73 14.87
C ALA A 744 -50.54 9.78 13.77
N GLN A 745 -49.39 10.44 13.67
CA GLN A 745 -49.02 11.23 12.48
C GLN A 745 -48.80 10.28 11.30
N ASP A 746 -49.09 10.73 10.07
CA ASP A 746 -48.98 9.89 8.85
C ASP A 746 -47.52 9.73 8.36
N GLN A 747 -46.61 9.43 9.30
CA GLN A 747 -45.17 9.32 9.06
C GLN A 747 -44.55 8.26 9.97
N VAL A 748 -43.81 7.35 9.36
CA VAL A 748 -42.92 6.37 10.00
C VAL A 748 -41.48 6.73 9.62
N GLU A 749 -40.67 7.19 10.57
CA GLU A 749 -39.26 7.53 10.34
C GLU A 749 -38.38 6.32 10.63
N VAL A 750 -37.80 5.74 9.59
CA VAL A 750 -36.95 4.53 9.65
C VAL A 750 -35.48 4.95 9.69
N LYS A 751 -34.74 4.48 10.71
CA LYS A 751 -33.33 4.85 10.95
C LYS A 751 -32.45 3.61 11.16
N PHE A 752 -31.52 3.39 10.23
CA PHE A 752 -30.46 2.40 10.38
C PHE A 752 -29.65 2.69 11.65
N LYS A 753 -29.53 1.70 12.55
CA LYS A 753 -29.02 1.88 13.91
C LYS A 753 -27.74 1.10 14.19
N GLY A 754 -27.28 0.31 13.22
CA GLY A 754 -26.04 -0.46 13.25
C GLY A 754 -26.25 -1.92 12.86
N LEU A 755 -25.23 -2.75 13.12
CA LEU A 755 -25.22 -4.16 12.79
C LEU A 755 -25.15 -5.04 14.04
N GLN A 756 -25.65 -6.27 13.92
CA GLN A 756 -25.44 -7.33 14.88
C GLN A 756 -25.00 -8.60 14.15
N THR A 757 -23.76 -9.03 14.36
CA THR A 757 -23.29 -10.34 13.92
C THR A 757 -24.09 -11.43 14.64
N ARG A 758 -24.54 -12.41 13.87
CA ARG A 758 -25.12 -13.65 14.37
C ARG A 758 -24.15 -14.78 14.02
N PRO A 759 -23.58 -15.47 15.02
CA PRO A 759 -22.83 -16.69 14.73
C PRO A 759 -23.80 -17.72 14.14
N THR A 760 -23.48 -18.20 12.94
CA THR A 760 -24.09 -19.40 12.37
C THR A 760 -23.70 -20.59 13.25
N ALA A 761 -24.68 -21.32 13.78
CA ALA A 761 -24.44 -22.49 14.60
C ALA A 761 -24.03 -23.68 13.72
N ALA A 762 -22.78 -23.66 13.27
CA ALA A 762 -22.17 -24.72 12.48
C ALA A 762 -21.85 -25.94 13.36
N GLN A 763 -22.89 -26.70 13.74
CA GLN A 763 -22.73 -28.09 14.19
C GLN A 763 -22.44 -28.97 12.97
N GLY A 764 -21.19 -28.96 12.51
CA GLY A 764 -20.67 -30.04 11.67
C GLY A 764 -20.69 -31.36 12.46
N GLN A 765 -20.88 -32.48 11.77
CA GLN A 765 -20.86 -33.80 12.43
C GLN A 765 -19.44 -34.30 12.72
N ASP A 766 -18.42 -33.71 12.10
CA ASP A 766 -17.01 -33.97 12.39
C ASP A 766 -16.50 -33.06 13.51
N GLY A 767 -15.86 -33.65 14.53
CA GLY A 767 -15.51 -33.00 15.79
C GLY A 767 -14.40 -31.93 15.78
N ASN A 768 -14.06 -31.37 14.62
CA ASN A 768 -13.07 -30.30 14.51
C ASN A 768 -13.72 -28.94 14.78
N ALA A 769 -13.21 -28.20 15.76
CA ALA A 769 -13.65 -26.82 16.00
C ALA A 769 -13.24 -25.92 14.81
N PRO A 770 -14.17 -25.18 14.18
CA PRO A 770 -13.85 -24.30 13.06
C PRO A 770 -12.94 -23.16 13.51
N SER A 771 -12.03 -22.74 12.64
CA SER A 771 -11.11 -21.65 12.94
C SER A 771 -11.85 -20.31 13.11
N ALA A 772 -11.24 -19.37 13.85
CA ALA A 772 -11.80 -18.03 14.02
C ALA A 772 -12.07 -17.30 12.67
N VAL A 773 -11.30 -17.63 11.63
CA VAL A 773 -11.51 -17.11 10.27
C VAL A 773 -12.77 -17.72 9.64
N GLU A 774 -12.97 -19.03 9.72
CA GLU A 774 -14.17 -19.69 9.19
C GLU A 774 -15.45 -19.28 9.94
N ILE A 775 -15.35 -19.02 11.24
CA ILE A 775 -16.46 -18.47 12.04
C ILE A 775 -16.83 -17.05 11.55
N LEU A 776 -15.84 -16.22 11.22
CA LEU A 776 -16.05 -14.87 10.68
C LEU A 776 -16.55 -14.88 9.23
N GLU A 777 -16.04 -15.78 8.39
CA GLU A 777 -16.46 -15.91 6.99
C GLU A 777 -17.91 -16.40 6.85
N ASN A 778 -18.40 -17.23 7.79
CA ASN A 778 -19.78 -17.74 7.77
C ASN A 778 -20.80 -16.91 8.57
N ALA A 779 -20.37 -15.87 9.31
CA ALA A 779 -21.25 -15.10 10.18
C ALA A 779 -22.31 -14.28 9.44
N GLU A 780 -23.59 -14.54 9.72
CA GLU A 780 -24.72 -13.73 9.23
C GLU A 780 -24.70 -12.32 9.85
N LEU A 781 -24.89 -11.29 9.03
CA LEU A 781 -25.19 -9.94 9.52
C LEU A 781 -26.70 -9.73 9.66
N ASN A 782 -27.12 -9.27 10.83
CA ASN A 782 -28.43 -8.64 11.00
C ASN A 782 -28.28 -7.12 10.99
N THR A 783 -29.06 -6.46 10.14
CA THR A 783 -29.31 -5.02 10.21
C THR A 783 -30.14 -4.74 11.47
N ILE A 784 -29.72 -3.76 12.29
CA ILE A 784 -30.56 -3.18 13.33
C ILE A 784 -31.16 -1.88 12.79
N VAL A 785 -32.48 -1.76 12.79
CA VAL A 785 -33.18 -0.54 12.38
C VAL A 785 -34.17 -0.13 13.46
N ASP A 786 -34.10 1.13 13.87
CA ASP A 786 -35.09 1.75 14.75
C ASP A 786 -36.12 2.47 13.86
N ALA A 787 -37.33 1.93 13.76
CA ALA A 787 -38.47 2.58 13.13
C ALA A 787 -39.26 3.38 14.18
N ILE A 788 -39.63 4.63 13.85
CA ILE A 788 -40.20 5.59 14.80
C ILE A 788 -41.57 6.07 14.31
N VAL A 789 -42.61 5.90 15.12
CA VAL A 789 -43.97 6.39 14.85
C VAL A 789 -44.36 7.41 15.91
N ARG A 790 -44.74 8.62 15.49
CA ARG A 790 -45.11 9.71 16.39
C ARG A 790 -46.62 9.79 16.58
N VAL A 791 -47.04 9.86 17.84
CA VAL A 791 -48.44 9.87 18.28
C VAL A 791 -49.02 11.29 18.22
N LYS A 792 -50.29 11.44 17.84
CA LYS A 792 -51.04 12.71 17.84
C LYS A 792 -51.37 13.19 19.26
N ASP A 793 -51.94 12.30 20.08
CA ASP A 793 -52.35 12.57 21.46
C ASP A 793 -51.55 11.68 22.44
N LYS A 794 -50.68 12.31 23.24
CA LYS A 794 -49.82 11.60 24.21
C LYS A 794 -50.59 11.07 25.42
N THR A 795 -51.74 11.65 25.75
CA THR A 795 -52.45 11.37 27.02
C THR A 795 -53.09 9.98 27.03
N LYS A 796 -53.63 9.53 25.89
CA LYS A 796 -54.15 8.16 25.67
C LYS A 796 -53.17 7.04 26.04
N PHE A 797 -51.87 7.34 26.07
CA PHE A 797 -50.80 6.35 26.28
C PHE A 797 -50.10 6.49 27.64
N ALA A 798 -50.64 7.28 28.57
CA ALA A 798 -50.06 7.49 29.90
C ALA A 798 -49.92 6.20 30.74
N LEU A 799 -50.64 5.14 30.41
CA LEU A 799 -50.53 3.81 31.04
C LEU A 799 -49.28 3.03 30.58
N LEU A 800 -48.64 3.40 29.47
CA LEU A 800 -47.50 2.67 28.89
C LEU A 800 -46.16 3.15 29.50
N LYS A 801 -45.54 2.29 30.31
CA LYS A 801 -44.27 2.58 30.99
C LYS A 801 -43.05 2.09 30.19
N GLY A 802 -42.52 2.94 29.31
CA GLY A 802 -41.17 2.78 28.75
C GLY A 802 -41.01 1.60 27.78
N ARG A 803 -40.62 0.42 28.28
CA ARG A 803 -40.41 -0.77 27.45
C ARG A 803 -41.66 -1.63 27.45
N ILE A 804 -42.26 -1.81 26.28
CA ILE A 804 -43.53 -2.54 26.10
C ILE A 804 -43.26 -4.00 25.72
N ASP A 805 -42.17 -4.25 24.98
CA ASP A 805 -41.76 -5.58 24.53
C ASP A 805 -40.22 -5.65 24.36
N ARG A 806 -39.69 -6.85 24.06
CA ARG A 806 -38.27 -7.09 23.74
C ARG A 806 -37.74 -6.12 22.68
N ASN A 807 -38.54 -5.83 21.66
CA ASN A 807 -38.18 -4.99 20.52
C ASN A 807 -38.95 -3.66 20.43
N VAL A 808 -39.90 -3.35 21.33
CA VAL A 808 -40.72 -2.13 21.22
C VAL A 808 -40.73 -1.33 22.51
N SER A 809 -40.55 -0.01 22.36
CA SER A 809 -40.56 0.96 23.45
C SER A 809 -41.41 2.17 23.09
N PHE A 810 -41.94 2.84 24.11
CA PHE A 810 -42.66 4.11 23.99
C PHE A 810 -41.96 5.15 24.86
N SER A 811 -41.79 6.36 24.32
CA SER A 811 -41.17 7.50 25.00
C SER A 811 -42.26 8.51 25.40
N PRO A 812 -42.75 8.54 26.66
CA PRO A 812 -43.88 9.39 27.05
C PRO A 812 -43.59 10.88 26.87
N LYS A 813 -42.33 11.31 27.12
CA LYS A 813 -41.90 12.70 26.91
C LYS A 813 -42.06 13.12 25.44
N LYS A 814 -41.59 12.30 24.50
CA LYS A 814 -41.61 12.63 23.07
C LYS A 814 -42.95 12.32 22.39
N GLY A 815 -43.69 11.31 22.87
CA GLY A 815 -44.89 10.78 22.20
C GLY A 815 -44.53 9.88 21.02
N GLU A 816 -43.49 9.06 21.16
CA GLU A 816 -42.90 8.26 20.08
C GLU A 816 -42.86 6.79 20.46
N PHE A 817 -43.40 5.93 19.58
CA PHE A 817 -43.10 4.50 19.59
C PHE A 817 -41.84 4.25 18.78
N ILE A 818 -40.92 3.45 19.32
CA ILE A 818 -39.67 3.06 18.69
C ILE A 818 -39.61 1.54 18.63
N PHE A 819 -39.62 0.99 17.42
CA PHE A 819 -39.49 -0.43 17.11
C PHE A 819 -38.05 -0.73 16.69
N ARG A 820 -37.34 -1.55 17.46
CA ARG A 820 -36.01 -2.07 17.08
C ARG A 820 -36.16 -3.36 16.28
N ILE A 821 -36.30 -3.22 14.97
CA ILE A 821 -36.38 -4.33 14.04
C ILE A 821 -34.96 -4.89 13.83
N ARG A 822 -34.84 -6.21 13.77
CA ARG A 822 -33.61 -6.92 13.38
C ARG A 822 -33.96 -7.95 12.32
N TYR A 823 -33.20 -7.96 11.24
CA TYR A 823 -33.41 -8.84 10.10
C TYR A 823 -32.12 -8.95 9.28
N LEU A 824 -32.01 -9.99 8.45
CA LEU A 824 -30.84 -10.22 7.61
C LEU A 824 -30.67 -9.12 6.56
N VAL A 825 -29.43 -8.72 6.31
CA VAL A 825 -29.07 -7.75 5.27
C VAL A 825 -29.65 -8.16 3.92
N GLY A 826 -30.19 -7.19 3.17
CA GLY A 826 -30.72 -7.44 1.83
C GLY A 826 -32.12 -8.06 1.81
N ARG A 827 -32.77 -8.23 2.97
CA ARG A 827 -34.24 -8.44 3.05
C ARG A 827 -34.96 -7.09 3.20
N PRO A 828 -36.17 -6.93 2.66
CA PRO A 828 -36.94 -5.70 2.80
C PRO A 828 -37.54 -5.56 4.21
N ILE A 829 -37.46 -4.35 4.78
CA ILE A 829 -38.00 -4.05 6.11
C ILE A 829 -39.54 -4.07 6.17
N LEU A 830 -40.19 -3.85 5.01
CA LEU A 830 -41.61 -3.50 4.91
C LEU A 830 -42.56 -4.53 5.52
N GLU A 831 -42.32 -5.83 5.32
CA GLU A 831 -43.17 -6.92 5.84
C GLU A 831 -43.17 -6.95 7.38
N THR A 832 -41.98 -6.88 7.96
CA THR A 832 -41.79 -6.90 9.43
C THR A 832 -42.28 -5.59 10.05
N LEU A 833 -42.07 -4.46 9.39
CA LEU A 833 -42.59 -3.16 9.80
C LEU A 833 -44.13 -3.13 9.79
N THR A 834 -44.75 -3.62 8.72
CA THR A 834 -46.22 -3.71 8.58
C THR A 834 -46.83 -4.55 9.70
N THR A 835 -46.20 -5.68 10.02
CA THR A 835 -46.62 -6.56 11.12
C THR A 835 -46.59 -5.83 12.46
N HIS A 836 -45.48 -5.17 12.79
CA HIS A 836 -45.34 -4.42 14.03
C HIS A 836 -46.28 -3.21 14.13
N VAL A 837 -46.53 -2.51 13.02
CA VAL A 837 -47.47 -1.37 12.95
C VAL A 837 -48.90 -1.84 13.19
N LYS A 838 -49.34 -2.94 12.55
CA LYS A 838 -50.67 -3.53 12.77
C LYS A 838 -50.88 -4.00 14.22
N SER A 839 -49.82 -4.45 14.91
CA SER A 839 -49.90 -4.76 16.35
C SER A 839 -50.18 -3.53 17.23
N ILE A 840 -49.62 -2.36 16.91
CA ILE A 840 -49.93 -1.13 17.68
C ILE A 840 -51.35 -0.66 17.40
N ASP A 841 -51.83 -0.72 16.15
CA ASP A 841 -53.19 -0.26 15.82
C ASP A 841 -54.28 -1.03 16.62
N ARG A 842 -54.10 -2.34 16.82
CA ARG A 842 -54.93 -3.15 17.73
C ARG A 842 -54.82 -2.71 19.19
N LEU A 843 -53.61 -2.43 19.67
CA LEU A 843 -53.36 -1.98 21.04
C LEU A 843 -54.02 -0.63 21.32
N VAL A 844 -54.00 0.27 20.33
CA VAL A 844 -54.71 1.55 20.34
C VAL A 844 -56.21 1.32 20.41
N GLY A 845 -56.76 0.43 19.58
CA GLY A 845 -58.17 0.04 19.62
C GLY A 845 -58.62 -0.43 21.01
N PHE A 846 -57.80 -1.21 21.71
CA PHE A 846 -58.04 -1.59 23.10
C PHE A 846 -57.96 -0.39 24.07
N LEU A 847 -56.94 0.47 23.96
CA LEU A 847 -56.80 1.65 24.84
C LEU A 847 -57.97 2.65 24.67
N GLU A 848 -58.47 2.84 23.45
CA GLU A 848 -59.68 3.64 23.19
C GLU A 848 -60.98 2.98 23.65
N ALA A 849 -61.03 1.64 23.70
CA ALA A 849 -62.15 0.93 24.28
C ALA A 849 -62.17 1.08 25.81
N MET A 850 -61.00 0.92 26.44
CA MET A 850 -60.81 1.13 27.89
C MET A 850 -61.09 2.56 28.33
N SER A 851 -60.68 3.58 27.57
CA SER A 851 -60.91 4.99 27.97
C SER A 851 -62.37 5.41 27.96
N LYS A 852 -63.26 4.62 27.33
CA LYS A 852 -64.71 4.81 27.33
C LYS A 852 -65.43 4.03 28.44
N ALA A 853 -64.74 3.13 29.15
CA ALA A 853 -65.32 2.29 30.18
C ALA A 853 -65.40 3.00 31.54
N ARG A 854 -66.62 3.26 32.05
CA ARG A 854 -66.84 3.96 33.33
C ARG A 854 -66.59 3.05 34.54
N GLY A 855 -65.32 2.94 34.97
CA GLY A 855 -64.89 2.49 36.31
C GLY A 855 -65.02 0.99 36.66
N SER A 856 -65.97 0.28 36.06
CA SER A 856 -66.19 -1.16 36.26
C SER A 856 -65.02 -2.02 35.78
N VAL A 857 -64.24 -1.54 34.80
CA VAL A 857 -63.09 -2.23 34.22
C VAL A 857 -61.80 -1.44 34.50
N LYS A 858 -60.77 -2.12 35.01
CA LYS A 858 -59.45 -1.55 35.33
C LYS A 858 -58.35 -2.41 34.71
N CYS A 859 -57.54 -1.83 33.82
CA CYS A 859 -56.40 -2.54 33.24
C CYS A 859 -55.28 -2.72 34.28
N GLU A 860 -54.62 -3.89 34.26
CA GLU A 860 -53.47 -4.22 35.13
C GLU A 860 -52.15 -4.26 34.36
N ARG A 861 -52.13 -4.86 33.15
CA ARG A 861 -50.94 -4.97 32.30
C ARG A 861 -51.32 -4.73 30.84
N VAL A 862 -50.49 -3.95 30.14
CA VAL A 862 -50.63 -3.66 28.72
C VAL A 862 -49.30 -3.98 28.04
N SER A 863 -49.28 -4.94 27.12
CA SER A 863 -48.19 -5.17 26.16
C SER A 863 -48.76 -5.41 24.76
N LEU A 864 -47.88 -5.50 23.75
CA LEU A 864 -48.28 -5.79 22.37
C LEU A 864 -48.68 -7.27 22.16
N GLN A 865 -48.27 -8.15 23.06
CA GLN A 865 -48.55 -9.58 23.00
C GLN A 865 -49.69 -9.98 23.95
N GLN A 866 -49.85 -9.28 25.08
CA GLN A 866 -50.84 -9.62 26.10
C GLN A 866 -51.41 -8.37 26.77
N VAL A 867 -52.74 -8.36 26.89
CA VAL A 867 -53.49 -7.31 27.61
C VAL A 867 -54.25 -7.97 28.74
N VAL A 868 -53.98 -7.54 29.97
CA VAL A 868 -54.60 -8.08 31.19
C VAL A 868 -55.40 -6.98 31.88
N PHE A 869 -56.70 -7.22 32.07
CA PHE A 869 -57.59 -6.31 32.77
C PHE A 869 -58.42 -7.04 33.82
N THR A 870 -58.92 -6.29 34.79
CA THR A 870 -59.87 -6.76 35.79
C THR A 870 -61.20 -6.05 35.63
N TYR A 871 -62.30 -6.76 35.89
CA TYR A 871 -63.63 -6.17 35.93
C TYR A 871 -64.35 -6.61 37.21
N SER A 872 -65.28 -5.76 37.67
CA SER A 872 -66.20 -6.06 38.77
C SER A 872 -67.65 -5.86 38.31
N ASP A 873 -68.58 -6.23 39.18
CA ASP A 873 -69.98 -5.83 39.08
C ASP A 873 -70.15 -4.31 38.98
N ILE A 874 -71.30 -3.90 38.43
CA ILE A 874 -71.65 -2.48 38.24
C ILE A 874 -72.20 -1.92 39.55
N THR A 875 -71.42 -1.07 40.21
CA THR A 875 -71.90 -0.23 41.31
C THR A 875 -72.72 0.93 40.75
N MET A 876 -74.00 1.03 41.12
CA MET A 876 -74.85 2.14 40.71
C MET A 876 -74.49 3.43 41.46
N PRO A 877 -74.59 4.62 40.83
CA PRO A 877 -74.32 5.88 41.50
C PRO A 877 -75.45 6.22 42.48
N GLY A 878 -75.25 5.93 43.76
CA GLY A 878 -76.20 6.26 44.83
C GLY A 878 -75.94 5.53 46.15
N GLU A 879 -75.44 4.29 46.09
CA GLU A 879 -75.16 3.48 47.29
C GLU A 879 -73.69 3.61 47.70
N SER A 880 -73.44 4.42 48.73
CA SER A 880 -72.13 4.53 49.38
C SER A 880 -72.22 4.12 50.84
N ASP A 881 -72.22 2.81 51.11
CA ASP A 881 -71.87 2.33 52.45
C ASP A 881 -70.96 1.09 52.42
N GLN A 882 -70.26 0.84 53.52
CA GLN A 882 -69.06 0.03 53.55
C GLN A 882 -69.30 -1.36 54.15
N THR A 883 -68.88 -2.44 53.47
CA THR A 883 -68.49 -3.70 54.14
C THR A 883 -67.74 -4.68 53.24
N LEU A 884 -68.11 -4.83 51.96
CA LEU A 884 -67.50 -5.83 51.05
C LEU A 884 -66.90 -5.20 49.79
N LYS A 885 -65.61 -5.43 49.54
CA LYS A 885 -64.95 -5.10 48.27
C LYS A 885 -65.42 -6.09 47.20
N PRO A 886 -66.05 -5.67 46.08
CA PRO A 886 -66.55 -6.59 45.07
C PRO A 886 -65.39 -7.37 44.43
N LYS A 887 -65.52 -8.70 44.36
CA LYS A 887 -64.49 -9.58 43.77
C LYS A 887 -64.27 -9.20 42.30
N ARG A 888 -63.08 -8.67 42.01
CA ARG A 888 -62.62 -8.37 40.67
C ARG A 888 -62.09 -9.64 40.01
N TRP A 889 -62.59 -9.95 38.82
CA TRP A 889 -62.13 -11.07 38.01
C TRP A 889 -61.10 -10.62 36.98
N ARG A 890 -60.04 -11.41 36.79
CA ARG A 890 -59.01 -11.17 35.77
C ARG A 890 -59.39 -11.79 34.42
N VAL A 891 -59.15 -11.01 33.36
CA VAL A 891 -59.21 -11.41 31.94
C VAL A 891 -57.85 -11.16 31.33
N SER A 892 -57.35 -12.12 30.55
CA SER A 892 -56.14 -11.94 29.74
C SER A 892 -56.44 -12.21 28.28
N LEU A 893 -56.22 -11.19 27.43
CA LEU A 893 -56.27 -11.29 25.97
C LEU A 893 -54.85 -11.52 25.44
N ASP A 894 -54.67 -12.52 24.59
CA ASP A 894 -53.47 -12.76 23.78
C ASP A 894 -53.64 -12.09 22.42
N LEU A 895 -52.79 -11.10 22.14
CA LEU A 895 -52.75 -10.29 20.92
C LEU A 895 -51.58 -10.69 20.00
N ALA A 896 -50.78 -11.71 20.36
CA ALA A 896 -49.57 -12.09 19.64
C ALA A 896 -49.84 -12.76 18.27
N LYS A 897 -51.10 -13.14 18.00
CA LYS A 897 -51.54 -13.80 16.76
C LYS A 897 -52.47 -12.91 15.93
N SER A 898 -52.87 -13.37 14.74
CA SER A 898 -53.83 -12.66 13.88
C SER A 898 -55.21 -12.55 14.53
N GLN A 899 -55.67 -13.63 15.15
CA GLN A 899 -56.89 -13.73 15.96
C GLN A 899 -56.53 -13.57 17.45
N ILE A 900 -57.27 -12.73 18.16
CA ILE A 900 -57.11 -12.51 19.60
C ILE A 900 -57.72 -13.69 20.35
N ARG A 901 -56.96 -14.32 21.26
CA ARG A 901 -57.49 -15.36 22.15
C ARG A 901 -57.82 -14.77 23.52
N MET A 902 -58.98 -15.11 24.06
CA MET A 902 -59.38 -14.68 25.40
C MET A 902 -59.18 -15.81 26.41
N SER A 903 -58.77 -15.45 27.63
CA SER A 903 -58.61 -16.37 28.76
C SER A 903 -59.09 -15.72 30.04
N LEU A 904 -59.66 -16.53 30.94
CA LEU A 904 -60.31 -16.11 32.16
C LEU A 904 -59.65 -16.73 33.39
N GLU A 905 -59.76 -16.04 34.52
CA GLU A 905 -59.39 -16.57 35.83
C GLU A 905 -60.19 -17.84 36.19
N LYS A 906 -59.55 -18.81 36.85
CA LYS A 906 -60.18 -20.07 37.24
C LYS A 906 -61.36 -19.81 38.19
N GLY A 907 -62.52 -20.38 37.87
CA GLY A 907 -63.76 -20.17 38.63
C GLY A 907 -64.50 -18.87 38.29
N ASN A 908 -64.16 -18.18 37.21
CA ASN A 908 -64.96 -17.06 36.69
C ASN A 908 -66.25 -17.59 36.02
N PRO A 909 -67.46 -17.12 36.41
CA PRO A 909 -68.74 -17.54 35.83
C PRO A 909 -68.84 -17.36 34.29
N HIS A 910 -68.00 -16.49 33.72
CA HIS A 910 -67.93 -16.25 32.27
C HIS A 910 -67.28 -17.39 31.48
N ALA A 911 -66.70 -18.40 32.14
CA ALA A 911 -66.13 -19.58 31.48
C ALA A 911 -67.15 -20.30 30.58
N ARG A 912 -68.43 -20.34 30.97
CA ARG A 912 -69.56 -20.91 30.20
C ARG A 912 -69.72 -20.29 28.81
N VAL A 913 -69.38 -19.01 28.65
CA VAL A 913 -69.58 -18.23 27.42
C VAL A 913 -68.25 -17.82 26.78
N LEU A 914 -67.14 -18.46 27.15
CA LEU A 914 -65.79 -18.08 26.71
C LEU A 914 -65.62 -18.11 25.18
N ASP A 915 -66.21 -19.09 24.49
CA ASP A 915 -66.11 -19.19 23.02
C ASP A 915 -66.93 -18.10 22.32
N LEU A 916 -68.11 -17.76 22.85
CA LEU A 916 -68.91 -16.63 22.38
C LEU A 916 -68.18 -15.30 22.60
N LEU A 917 -67.54 -15.11 23.76
CA LEU A 917 -66.75 -13.91 24.07
C LEU A 917 -65.49 -13.82 23.19
N THR A 918 -64.80 -14.94 22.95
CA THR A 918 -63.63 -15.01 22.06
C THR A 918 -64.02 -14.71 20.61
N THR A 919 -65.19 -15.20 20.17
CA THR A 919 -65.75 -14.90 18.85
C THR A 919 -66.08 -13.41 18.73
N LEU A 920 -66.78 -12.84 19.73
CA LEU A 920 -67.12 -11.41 19.78
C LEU A 920 -65.87 -10.52 19.71
N VAL A 921 -64.79 -10.83 20.42
CA VAL A 921 -63.57 -10.00 20.46
C VAL A 921 -62.94 -9.80 19.08
N ASN A 922 -63.14 -10.73 18.15
CA ASN A 922 -62.56 -10.70 16.81
C ASN A 922 -63.49 -10.10 15.74
N THR A 923 -64.68 -9.60 16.11
CA THR A 923 -65.55 -8.86 15.19
C THR A 923 -65.19 -7.37 15.13
N GLN A 924 -65.71 -6.65 14.14
CA GLN A 924 -65.54 -5.20 14.03
C GLN A 924 -66.14 -4.49 15.26
N ASP A 925 -65.34 -3.62 15.89
CA ASP A 925 -65.61 -3.01 17.21
C ASP A 925 -65.79 -3.99 18.39
N GLY A 926 -65.54 -5.29 18.19
CA GLY A 926 -65.75 -6.37 19.17
C GLY A 926 -65.12 -6.15 20.55
N LEU A 927 -63.92 -5.56 20.61
CA LEU A 927 -63.26 -5.18 21.87
C LEU A 927 -64.06 -4.13 22.68
N ARG A 928 -64.72 -3.17 22.02
CA ARG A 928 -65.59 -2.18 22.68
C ARG A 928 -66.86 -2.85 23.21
N VAL A 929 -67.42 -3.78 22.45
CA VAL A 929 -68.62 -4.55 22.84
C VAL A 929 -68.31 -5.49 24.01
N LEU A 930 -67.16 -6.17 24.02
CA LEU A 930 -66.69 -6.99 25.14
C LEU A 930 -66.66 -6.17 26.44
N ILE A 931 -65.92 -5.06 26.44
CA ILE A 931 -65.69 -4.25 27.64
C ILE A 931 -67.02 -3.68 28.20
N PHE A 932 -68.03 -3.50 27.36
CA PHE A 932 -69.40 -3.14 27.77
C PHE A 932 -70.17 -4.31 28.39
N TYR A 933 -70.22 -5.49 27.74
CA TYR A 933 -71.04 -6.61 28.22
C TYR A 933 -70.45 -7.34 29.44
N MET A 934 -69.13 -7.35 29.64
CA MET A 934 -68.49 -8.13 30.71
C MET A 934 -69.01 -7.77 32.13
N PRO A 935 -69.13 -6.48 32.54
CA PRO A 935 -69.76 -6.12 33.82
C PRO A 935 -71.28 -6.38 33.86
N ILE A 936 -71.98 -6.32 32.72
CA ILE A 936 -73.44 -6.43 32.61
C ILE A 936 -73.93 -7.89 32.75
N LEU A 937 -73.15 -8.84 32.23
CA LEU A 937 -73.50 -10.26 32.20
C LEU A 937 -73.12 -11.01 33.50
N LEU A 938 -72.20 -10.47 34.30
CA LEU A 938 -71.69 -11.10 35.51
C LEU A 938 -72.75 -11.37 36.60
N PRO A 939 -73.67 -10.44 36.93
CA PRO A 939 -74.81 -10.71 37.82
C PRO A 939 -75.68 -11.88 37.36
N VAL A 940 -75.94 -11.96 36.04
CA VAL A 940 -76.80 -13.00 35.45
C VAL A 940 -76.13 -14.36 35.59
N LEU A 941 -74.87 -14.49 35.15
CA LEU A 941 -74.17 -15.78 35.16
C LEU A 941 -73.92 -16.33 36.59
N ARG A 942 -73.59 -15.48 37.57
CA ARG A 942 -73.53 -15.92 38.99
C ARG A 942 -74.87 -16.45 39.51
N THR A 943 -75.97 -15.83 39.09
CA THR A 943 -77.30 -16.25 39.55
C THR A 943 -77.71 -17.55 38.86
N LEU A 944 -77.39 -17.74 37.58
CA LEU A 944 -77.60 -19.01 36.86
C LEU A 944 -76.79 -20.17 37.48
N GLU A 945 -75.55 -19.93 37.89
CA GLU A 945 -74.69 -20.89 38.61
C GLU A 945 -75.27 -21.26 39.99
N SER A 946 -75.85 -20.28 40.71
CA SER A 946 -76.60 -20.53 41.95
C SER A 946 -77.92 -21.27 41.74
N ILE A 947 -78.55 -21.14 40.57
CA ILE A 947 -79.77 -21.87 40.21
C ILE A 947 -79.44 -23.35 39.98
N GLU A 948 -78.46 -23.67 39.12
CA GLU A 948 -78.07 -25.07 38.87
C GLU A 948 -77.70 -25.81 40.17
N SER A 949 -76.91 -25.20 41.05
CA SER A 949 -76.55 -25.79 42.36
C SER A 949 -77.75 -26.00 43.30
N LYS A 950 -78.84 -25.22 43.17
CA LYS A 950 -80.10 -25.46 43.91
C LYS A 950 -80.99 -26.53 43.27
N TRP A 951 -80.80 -26.86 41.99
CA TRP A 951 -81.58 -27.86 41.27
C TRP A 951 -80.89 -29.24 41.17
N GLU A 952 -79.56 -29.30 41.30
CA GLU A 952 -78.79 -30.54 41.43
C GLU A 952 -79.42 -31.58 42.39
N PRO A 953 -79.81 -31.24 43.64
CA PRO A 953 -80.52 -32.19 44.50
C PRO A 953 -81.89 -32.63 43.95
N LEU A 954 -82.64 -31.73 43.30
CA LEU A 954 -83.97 -32.02 42.76
C LEU A 954 -83.92 -32.94 41.54
N GLU A 955 -82.86 -32.83 40.73
CA GLU A 955 -82.58 -33.74 39.63
C GLU A 955 -82.22 -35.13 40.15
N THR A 956 -81.40 -35.23 41.22
CA THR A 956 -81.12 -36.54 41.85
C THR A 956 -82.35 -37.19 42.51
N THR A 957 -83.34 -36.40 42.94
CA THR A 957 -84.63 -36.92 43.43
C THR A 957 -85.70 -37.06 42.34
N ASN A 958 -85.37 -36.79 41.07
CA ASN A 958 -86.28 -36.81 39.93
C ASN A 958 -87.54 -35.92 40.07
N GLN A 959 -87.44 -34.82 40.83
CA GLN A 959 -88.50 -33.83 41.02
C GLN A 959 -88.49 -32.75 39.92
N GLY A 960 -87.38 -32.61 39.21
CA GLY A 960 -87.25 -31.78 38.01
C GLY A 960 -85.79 -31.37 37.78
N ARG A 961 -85.51 -30.81 36.60
CA ARG A 961 -84.18 -30.28 36.26
C ARG A 961 -84.25 -28.94 35.52
N VAL A 962 -83.13 -28.23 35.50
CA VAL A 962 -82.97 -26.97 34.76
C VAL A 962 -81.83 -27.08 33.74
N GLU A 963 -82.14 -26.78 32.48
CA GLU A 963 -81.16 -26.74 31.37
C GLU A 963 -80.94 -25.28 30.95
N ILE A 964 -79.68 -24.81 30.90
CA ILE A 964 -79.33 -23.40 30.65
C ILE A 964 -78.61 -23.22 29.30
N PHE A 965 -79.31 -22.63 28.33
CA PHE A 965 -78.84 -22.44 26.96
C PHE A 965 -78.43 -20.99 26.69
N THR A 966 -77.12 -20.72 26.62
CA THR A 966 -76.57 -19.41 26.21
C THR A 966 -76.48 -19.34 24.69
N ARG A 967 -77.47 -18.72 24.02
CA ARG A 967 -77.54 -18.63 22.54
C ARG A 967 -76.66 -17.53 21.97
N SER A 968 -76.57 -16.41 22.68
CA SER A 968 -75.64 -15.32 22.43
C SER A 968 -75.37 -14.55 23.72
N ILE A 969 -74.44 -13.59 23.70
CA ILE A 969 -74.07 -12.79 24.88
C ILE A 969 -75.25 -11.93 25.39
N ASP A 970 -76.20 -11.63 24.52
CA ASP A 970 -77.44 -10.90 24.78
C ASP A 970 -78.69 -11.79 24.94
N TRP A 971 -78.60 -13.11 24.74
CA TRP A 971 -79.75 -14.03 24.79
C TRP A 971 -79.41 -15.37 25.47
N ILE A 972 -80.04 -15.60 26.62
CA ILE A 972 -79.99 -16.84 27.39
C ILE A 972 -81.41 -17.42 27.47
N ALA A 973 -81.55 -18.75 27.47
CA ALA A 973 -82.82 -19.41 27.75
C ALA A 973 -82.63 -20.44 28.87
N LEU A 974 -83.43 -20.33 29.93
CA LEU A 974 -83.62 -21.36 30.95
C LEU A 974 -84.74 -22.28 30.50
N ARG A 975 -84.56 -23.59 30.64
CA ARG A 975 -85.59 -24.61 30.42
C ARG A 975 -85.73 -25.45 31.68
N TYR A 976 -86.77 -25.22 32.45
CA TYR A 976 -87.18 -26.11 33.53
C TYR A 976 -87.98 -27.26 32.96
N THR A 977 -87.67 -28.49 33.37
CA THR A 977 -88.35 -29.72 32.95
C THR A 977 -88.82 -30.46 34.19
N LEU A 978 -90.13 -30.57 34.37
CA LEU A 978 -90.78 -31.22 35.52
C LEU A 978 -91.43 -32.56 35.09
N PRO A 979 -91.47 -33.57 35.97
CA PRO A 979 -92.23 -34.79 35.72
C PRO A 979 -93.73 -34.50 35.62
N SER A 980 -94.47 -35.36 34.90
CA SER A 980 -95.94 -35.26 34.79
C SER A 980 -96.58 -36.64 35.02
N PRO A 981 -97.74 -36.73 35.69
CA PRO A 981 -98.51 -37.97 35.78
C PRO A 981 -99.03 -38.47 34.41
N THR A 982 -98.97 -37.64 33.35
CA THR A 982 -99.38 -38.00 31.99
C THR A 982 -98.25 -38.55 31.11
N GLY A 983 -97.02 -38.69 31.64
CA GLY A 983 -95.85 -39.21 30.89
C GLY A 983 -95.14 -38.18 30.00
N GLU A 984 -95.85 -37.20 29.44
CA GLU A 984 -95.21 -36.06 28.75
C GLU A 984 -94.60 -35.07 29.76
N PRO A 985 -93.31 -34.71 29.67
CA PRO A 985 -92.66 -33.83 30.65
C PRO A 985 -93.16 -32.38 30.51
N ARG A 986 -93.47 -31.73 31.64
CA ARG A 986 -93.91 -30.32 31.65
C ARG A 986 -92.71 -29.41 31.49
N VAL A 987 -92.67 -28.60 30.43
CA VAL A 987 -91.50 -27.77 30.10
C VAL A 987 -91.83 -26.28 30.16
N LEU A 988 -91.13 -25.55 31.04
CA LEU A 988 -91.17 -24.09 31.10
C LEU A 988 -89.86 -23.51 30.56
N VAL A 989 -89.95 -22.79 29.44
CA VAL A 989 -88.83 -22.01 28.88
C VAL A 989 -88.97 -20.53 29.22
N LEU A 990 -87.98 -19.97 29.90
CA LEU A 990 -87.82 -18.52 30.14
C LEU A 990 -86.64 -17.99 29.33
N GLU A 991 -86.91 -17.10 28.39
CA GLU A 991 -85.87 -16.35 27.68
C GLU A 991 -85.49 -15.07 28.45
N ILE A 992 -84.19 -14.88 28.65
CA ILE A 992 -83.58 -13.66 29.13
C ILE A 992 -82.94 -12.99 27.91
N ARG A 993 -83.47 -11.84 27.47
CA ARG A 993 -82.92 -11.06 26.35
C ARG A 993 -82.58 -9.64 26.75
N SER A 994 -81.34 -9.24 26.49
CA SER A 994 -80.86 -7.88 26.70
C SER A 994 -81.39 -6.97 25.59
N ARG A 995 -81.91 -5.77 25.91
CA ARG A 995 -82.34 -4.77 24.92
C ARG A 995 -82.03 -3.35 25.41
N MET A 996 -81.60 -2.49 24.48
CA MET A 996 -81.50 -1.05 24.70
C MET A 996 -82.89 -0.39 24.64
N ARG A 997 -83.17 0.53 25.58
CA ARG A 997 -84.34 1.41 25.59
C ARG A 997 -83.93 2.80 26.09
N ARG A 998 -84.16 3.85 25.30
CA ARG A 998 -83.77 5.25 25.63
C ARG A 998 -82.27 5.38 26.04
N ASN A 999 -81.40 4.64 25.38
CA ASN A 999 -79.95 4.57 25.68
C ASN A 999 -79.59 3.95 27.05
N GLU A 1000 -80.55 3.41 27.80
CA GLU A 1000 -80.31 2.52 28.94
C GLU A 1000 -80.44 1.05 28.54
N MET A 1001 -79.66 0.19 29.18
CA MET A 1001 -79.70 -1.26 28.96
C MET A 1001 -80.70 -1.92 29.92
N TRP A 1002 -81.54 -2.82 29.42
CA TRP A 1002 -82.52 -3.57 30.20
C TRP A 1002 -82.46 -5.07 29.87
N TRP A 1003 -82.54 -5.92 30.89
CA TRP A 1003 -82.73 -7.36 30.75
C TRP A 1003 -84.23 -7.66 30.77
N ASN A 1004 -84.79 -8.15 29.66
CA ASN A 1004 -86.18 -8.57 29.56
C ASN A 1004 -86.29 -10.10 29.76
N PHE A 1005 -87.29 -10.52 30.54
CA PHE A 1005 -87.60 -11.90 30.90
C PHE A 1005 -88.95 -12.26 30.32
N THR A 1006 -88.99 -13.20 29.38
CA THR A 1006 -90.18 -13.59 28.61
C THR A 1006 -90.34 -15.11 28.62
N ARG A 1007 -91.54 -15.62 28.95
CA ARG A 1007 -91.86 -17.04 28.70
C ARG A 1007 -91.87 -17.27 27.19
N ALA A 1008 -91.16 -18.29 26.71
CA ALA A 1008 -91.24 -18.70 25.31
C ALA A 1008 -92.38 -19.72 25.14
N THR A 1009 -93.46 -19.30 24.47
CA THR A 1009 -94.51 -20.19 23.98
C THR A 1009 -94.12 -20.78 22.63
N GLN A 1010 -93.97 -22.11 22.57
CA GLN A 1010 -94.01 -22.82 21.30
C GLN A 1010 -95.46 -22.90 20.79
N GLY A 1011 -95.64 -23.11 19.49
CA GLY A 1011 -96.89 -22.74 18.80
C GLY A 1011 -98.09 -23.66 19.00
N ALA A 1012 -99.27 -23.05 18.95
CA ALA A 1012 -100.56 -23.66 18.58
C ALA A 1012 -101.14 -24.83 19.41
N VAL A 1013 -100.53 -25.22 20.53
CA VAL A 1013 -101.16 -26.09 21.55
C VAL A 1013 -101.77 -25.23 22.66
N ALA A 1014 -102.79 -25.76 23.35
CA ALA A 1014 -103.56 -25.07 24.39
C ALA A 1014 -102.66 -24.50 25.52
N PRO A 1015 -103.03 -23.39 26.17
CA PRO A 1015 -102.17 -22.74 27.14
C PRO A 1015 -102.02 -23.56 28.43
N ASP A 1016 -100.77 -23.81 28.85
CA ASP A 1016 -100.49 -24.19 30.24
C ASP A 1016 -100.84 -23.00 31.15
N GLU A 1017 -102.09 -22.95 31.60
CA GLU A 1017 -102.52 -21.97 32.58
C GLU A 1017 -101.73 -22.11 33.89
N GLU A 1018 -101.25 -23.31 34.22
CA GLU A 1018 -100.44 -23.60 35.41
C GLU A 1018 -99.24 -22.65 35.52
N PHE A 1019 -98.32 -22.70 34.54
CA PHE A 1019 -97.14 -21.83 34.51
C PHE A 1019 -97.49 -20.34 34.34
N ASN A 1020 -98.60 -20.01 33.68
CA ASN A 1020 -99.05 -18.62 33.59
C ASN A 1020 -99.58 -18.10 34.94
N LYS A 1021 -100.28 -18.93 35.73
CA LYS A 1021 -100.75 -18.60 37.09
C LYS A 1021 -99.57 -18.44 38.06
N ILE A 1022 -98.59 -19.34 38.01
CA ILE A 1022 -97.35 -19.26 38.81
C ILE A 1022 -96.59 -17.96 38.52
N LEU A 1023 -96.36 -17.64 37.23
CA LEU A 1023 -95.57 -16.47 36.85
C LEU A 1023 -96.32 -15.13 37.00
N LYS A 1024 -97.66 -15.14 37.04
CA LYS A 1024 -98.49 -13.93 37.15
C LYS A 1024 -98.09 -13.04 38.34
N GLY A 1025 -97.79 -13.65 39.49
CA GLY A 1025 -97.37 -12.93 40.71
C GLY A 1025 -96.10 -12.08 40.53
N ILE A 1026 -95.20 -12.46 39.62
CA ILE A 1026 -94.00 -11.67 39.27
C ILE A 1026 -94.28 -10.74 38.07
N TRP A 1027 -95.10 -11.17 37.10
CA TRP A 1027 -95.42 -10.34 35.92
C TRP A 1027 -96.32 -9.12 36.23
N GLU A 1028 -97.05 -9.14 37.34
CA GLU A 1028 -97.89 -8.02 37.80
C GLU A 1028 -97.27 -7.20 38.95
N SER A 1029 -96.12 -7.62 39.50
CA SER A 1029 -95.44 -6.93 40.61
C SER A 1029 -94.19 -6.15 40.19
N HIS A 1030 -93.54 -5.52 41.17
CA HIS A 1030 -92.34 -4.70 40.98
C HIS A 1030 -91.40 -4.80 42.19
N GLY A 1031 -90.13 -4.50 41.98
CA GLY A 1031 -89.12 -4.41 43.04
C GLY A 1031 -88.05 -3.37 42.73
N ASN A 1032 -87.02 -3.30 43.57
CA ASN A 1032 -85.97 -2.28 43.42
C ASN A 1032 -85.15 -2.54 42.15
N GLY A 1033 -85.36 -1.70 41.13
CA GLY A 1033 -84.69 -1.81 39.84
C GLY A 1033 -85.31 -2.79 38.83
N TRP A 1034 -86.46 -3.40 39.14
CA TRP A 1034 -87.17 -4.30 38.20
C TRP A 1034 -88.69 -4.13 38.23
N ARG A 1035 -89.36 -4.46 37.11
CA ARG A 1035 -90.79 -4.24 36.91
C ARG A 1035 -91.43 -5.35 36.06
N GLY A 1036 -92.55 -5.89 36.51
CA GLY A 1036 -93.46 -6.73 35.74
C GLY A 1036 -94.18 -5.98 34.62
N LEU A 1037 -94.39 -6.66 33.49
CA LEU A 1037 -94.94 -6.14 32.24
C LEU A 1037 -96.09 -7.03 31.73
N ARG A 1038 -96.92 -7.57 32.63
CA ARG A 1038 -98.07 -8.48 32.42
C ARG A 1038 -97.76 -9.86 31.81
N THR A 1039 -96.92 -9.95 30.79
CA THR A 1039 -96.54 -11.20 30.10
C THR A 1039 -95.03 -11.47 30.17
N SER A 1040 -94.31 -10.60 30.85
CA SER A 1040 -92.86 -10.55 30.97
C SER A 1040 -92.46 -9.73 32.19
N ALA A 1041 -91.17 -9.68 32.52
CA ALA A 1041 -90.61 -8.67 33.42
C ALA A 1041 -89.38 -8.01 32.77
N ALA A 1042 -88.97 -6.85 33.28
CA ALA A 1042 -87.74 -6.19 32.87
C ALA A 1042 -86.97 -5.65 34.08
N SER A 1043 -85.67 -5.89 34.14
CA SER A 1043 -84.78 -5.35 35.17
C SER A 1043 -83.65 -4.53 34.58
N ARG A 1044 -83.17 -3.55 35.36
CA ARG A 1044 -81.88 -2.91 35.12
C ARG A 1044 -80.74 -3.88 35.48
N PRO A 1045 -79.62 -3.91 34.73
CA PRO A 1045 -78.43 -4.69 35.07
C PRO A 1045 -77.90 -4.38 36.48
N GLY A 1046 -77.70 -5.41 37.28
CA GLY A 1046 -77.16 -5.29 38.64
C GLY A 1046 -77.82 -6.27 39.62
N PRO A 1047 -77.85 -5.96 40.93
CA PRO A 1047 -78.54 -6.77 41.95
C PRO A 1047 -80.02 -7.02 41.62
N SER A 1048 -80.70 -6.03 41.03
CA SER A 1048 -82.06 -6.10 40.51
C SER A 1048 -82.30 -7.18 39.46
N THR A 1049 -81.26 -7.59 38.73
CA THR A 1049 -81.34 -8.73 37.80
C THR A 1049 -81.22 -10.06 38.53
N MET A 1050 -80.40 -10.12 39.59
CA MET A 1050 -80.27 -11.30 40.44
C MET A 1050 -81.57 -11.56 41.21
N GLU A 1051 -82.13 -10.54 41.86
CA GLU A 1051 -83.35 -10.61 42.67
C GLU A 1051 -84.56 -11.12 41.88
N LEU A 1052 -84.76 -10.58 40.67
CA LEU A 1052 -85.83 -11.04 39.77
C LEU A 1052 -85.61 -12.49 39.32
N LEU A 1053 -84.37 -12.88 39.01
CA LEU A 1053 -84.07 -14.24 38.56
C LEU A 1053 -84.20 -15.27 39.69
N THR A 1054 -83.75 -14.95 40.91
CA THR A 1054 -83.95 -15.82 42.08
C THR A 1054 -85.43 -15.95 42.42
N LYS A 1055 -86.21 -14.86 42.40
CA LYS A 1055 -87.66 -14.93 42.66
C LYS A 1055 -88.40 -15.79 41.62
N LEU A 1056 -88.01 -15.70 40.35
CA LEU A 1056 -88.54 -16.56 39.29
C LEU A 1056 -88.20 -18.03 39.51
N ASP A 1057 -86.95 -18.32 39.86
CA ASP A 1057 -86.51 -19.69 40.10
C ASP A 1057 -87.11 -20.30 41.39
N ASP A 1058 -87.12 -19.55 42.50
CA ASP A 1058 -87.68 -19.99 43.78
C ASP A 1058 -89.19 -20.31 43.65
N LEU A 1059 -89.97 -19.60 42.81
CA LEU A 1059 -91.37 -19.97 42.50
C LEU A 1059 -91.48 -21.28 41.70
N VAL A 1060 -90.68 -21.46 40.64
CA VAL A 1060 -90.72 -22.67 39.81
C VAL A 1060 -90.24 -23.89 40.62
N ARG A 1061 -89.25 -23.69 41.50
CA ARG A 1061 -88.73 -24.72 42.39
C ARG A 1061 -89.69 -25.07 43.53
N ALA A 1062 -90.40 -24.09 44.10
CA ALA A 1062 -91.47 -24.36 45.06
C ALA A 1062 -92.56 -25.24 44.41
N TYR A 1063 -93.03 -24.86 43.23
CA TYR A 1063 -94.02 -25.64 42.48
C TYR A 1063 -93.54 -27.06 42.13
N ALA A 1064 -92.27 -27.24 41.78
CA ALA A 1064 -91.67 -28.56 41.53
C ALA A 1064 -91.69 -29.50 42.74
N VAL A 1065 -91.63 -28.95 43.96
CA VAL A 1065 -91.60 -29.72 45.22
C VAL A 1065 -93.01 -29.92 45.80
N THR A 1066 -93.91 -28.93 45.70
CA THR A 1066 -95.23 -28.96 46.36
C THR A 1066 -96.40 -29.30 45.44
N GLY A 1067 -96.30 -29.03 44.13
CA GLY A 1067 -97.40 -29.17 43.16
C GLY A 1067 -98.57 -28.18 43.32
N ASP A 1068 -98.59 -27.35 44.38
CA ASP A 1068 -99.66 -26.41 44.71
C ASP A 1068 -99.11 -25.00 45.01
N VAL A 1069 -99.92 -23.98 44.71
CA VAL A 1069 -99.53 -22.57 44.49
C VAL A 1069 -99.82 -21.69 45.73
N SER A 1070 -100.30 -22.29 46.82
CA SER A 1070 -101.08 -21.60 47.86
C SER A 1070 -100.32 -21.13 49.12
N ASN A 1071 -99.09 -21.59 49.37
CA ASN A 1071 -98.37 -21.31 50.62
C ASN A 1071 -97.05 -20.54 50.44
N ALA A 1072 -97.03 -19.29 50.92
CA ALA A 1072 -95.81 -18.53 51.18
C ALA A 1072 -95.83 -18.07 52.66
N PRO A 1073 -94.74 -18.26 53.43
CA PRO A 1073 -94.69 -17.83 54.82
C PRO A 1073 -94.55 -16.30 54.92
N SER A 1074 -95.52 -15.66 55.58
CA SER A 1074 -95.43 -14.27 56.01
C SER A 1074 -95.05 -14.19 57.50
N THR A 1075 -94.36 -13.12 57.89
CA THR A 1075 -94.07 -12.79 59.29
C THR A 1075 -94.06 -11.28 59.50
N GLU A 1076 -95.00 -10.76 60.28
CA GLU A 1076 -95.09 -9.35 60.70
C GLU A 1076 -95.43 -9.26 62.21
N GLY A 1077 -95.10 -8.13 62.82
CA GLY A 1077 -95.29 -7.83 64.25
C GLY A 1077 -93.93 -7.67 64.97
N GLN A 1078 -93.45 -6.48 65.37
CA GLN A 1078 -93.96 -5.48 66.32
C GLN A 1078 -93.84 -5.89 67.82
N PRO A 1079 -93.78 -4.95 68.80
CA PRO A 1079 -93.97 -3.49 68.70
C PRO A 1079 -92.88 -2.57 69.33
N THR A 1080 -93.11 -1.26 69.10
CA THR A 1080 -92.71 -0.02 69.82
C THR A 1080 -92.49 -0.10 71.37
N GLN A 1081 -91.86 0.88 72.07
CA GLN A 1081 -92.14 2.34 72.04
C GLN A 1081 -91.10 3.23 72.81
N THR A 1082 -90.79 4.44 72.30
CA THR A 1082 -90.42 5.74 72.98
C THR A 1082 -89.30 5.81 74.07
N SER A 1083 -88.56 6.92 74.30
CA SER A 1083 -88.94 8.36 74.31
C SER A 1083 -87.78 9.36 74.05
N GLN A 1084 -88.14 10.56 73.54
CA GLN A 1084 -87.64 11.94 73.86
C GLN A 1084 -86.13 12.18 74.14
N THR A 1085 -85.34 12.85 73.27
CA THR A 1085 -85.22 14.31 73.00
C THR A 1085 -84.63 15.21 74.11
N THR A 1086 -83.45 15.81 73.86
CA THR A 1086 -83.13 17.27 73.92
C THR A 1086 -81.63 17.54 73.63
N SER A 1087 -81.14 18.78 73.77
CA SER A 1087 -79.90 19.29 73.13
C SER A 1087 -78.91 20.00 74.07
N THR A 1088 -77.75 20.39 73.50
CA THR A 1088 -76.90 21.56 73.83
C THR A 1088 -75.99 21.58 75.07
N ASN A 1089 -74.67 21.66 74.77
CA ASN A 1089 -73.64 22.59 75.28
C ASN A 1089 -73.04 22.56 76.72
N GLN A 1090 -71.69 22.45 76.72
CA GLN A 1090 -70.69 23.27 77.43
C GLN A 1090 -70.45 23.20 78.96
N SER A 1091 -69.22 22.76 79.31
CA SER A 1091 -68.32 23.32 80.36
C SER A 1091 -68.73 23.22 81.84
N PHE A 1092 -67.86 23.38 82.85
CA PHE A 1092 -66.39 23.55 82.97
C PHE A 1092 -65.77 22.26 83.60
N GLY A 1093 -64.46 21.95 83.57
CA GLY A 1093 -63.37 22.52 84.39
C GLY A 1093 -63.35 21.95 85.82
N THR A 1094 -62.23 21.63 86.48
CA THR A 1094 -60.81 21.70 86.11
C THR A 1094 -59.94 20.93 87.13
N GLN A 1095 -58.97 20.11 86.67
CA GLN A 1095 -57.54 20.03 87.09
C GLN A 1095 -57.13 19.94 88.62
N PRO A 1096 -55.84 19.79 89.04
CA PRO A 1096 -54.57 20.10 88.35
C PRO A 1096 -53.33 19.17 88.48
N THR A 1097 -52.39 19.34 87.54
CA THR A 1097 -50.89 19.26 87.67
C THR A 1097 -50.19 17.90 88.00
N SER A 1098 -48.90 17.67 87.69
CA SER A 1098 -47.79 18.58 87.25
C SER A 1098 -46.86 17.91 86.20
N VAL A 1099 -46.46 18.58 85.09
CA VAL A 1099 -45.16 19.32 84.85
C VAL A 1099 -43.97 18.38 84.52
N SER A 1100 -43.09 18.57 83.52
CA SER A 1100 -42.77 19.69 82.59
C SER A 1100 -42.20 19.25 81.21
N GLN A 1101 -42.54 20.01 80.14
CA GLN A 1101 -41.69 20.52 78.99
C GLN A 1101 -40.72 19.57 78.23
N GLY A 1102 -40.49 19.65 76.90
CA GLY A 1102 -40.90 20.54 75.79
C GLY A 1102 -40.14 20.13 74.48
N SER A 1103 -40.11 20.84 73.35
CA SER A 1103 -40.85 22.04 72.88
C SER A 1103 -40.79 22.23 71.34
N ASN A 1104 -41.89 22.71 70.76
CA ASN A 1104 -42.09 23.51 69.51
C ASN A 1104 -41.27 23.39 68.20
N ARG A 1105 -41.97 22.97 67.12
CA ARG A 1105 -42.60 23.78 66.03
C ARG A 1105 -41.81 24.74 65.09
N THR A 1106 -42.35 24.79 63.86
CA THR A 1106 -42.40 25.88 62.84
C THR A 1106 -41.19 26.22 61.97
N GLY A 1107 -41.49 26.60 60.71
CA GLY A 1107 -40.54 27.06 59.68
C GLY A 1107 -40.83 26.44 58.31
N GLY A 1108 -40.75 27.22 57.22
CA GLY A 1108 -40.86 26.70 55.85
C GLY A 1108 -40.53 27.75 54.79
N GLY A 1109 -40.05 27.32 53.61
CA GLY A 1109 -39.90 28.20 52.45
C GLY A 1109 -38.70 27.96 51.52
N SER A 1110 -38.98 27.36 50.36
CA SER A 1110 -38.41 27.71 49.04
C SER A 1110 -36.99 27.27 48.60
N LYS A 1111 -36.87 27.15 47.27
CA LYS A 1111 -35.71 27.35 46.35
C LYS A 1111 -34.49 26.39 46.28
N GLN A 1112 -34.31 25.89 45.04
CA GLN A 1112 -33.13 25.96 44.15
C GLN A 1112 -31.69 25.61 44.63
N ALA A 1113 -31.07 24.65 43.92
CA ALA A 1113 -29.73 24.58 43.29
C ALA A 1113 -28.60 25.56 43.73
N PRO A 1114 -27.33 25.09 43.79
CA PRO A 1114 -26.47 24.87 42.60
C PRO A 1114 -25.95 23.41 42.48
N LEU A 1115 -25.28 22.88 41.42
CA LEU A 1115 -24.55 23.38 40.24
C LEU A 1115 -23.05 23.76 40.49
N VAL A 1116 -22.09 22.91 40.08
CA VAL A 1116 -20.74 23.25 39.55
C VAL A 1116 -20.00 21.96 39.11
N LEU A 1117 -18.95 22.17 38.29
CA LEU A 1117 -18.01 21.27 37.61
C LEU A 1117 -17.27 20.24 38.52
N ASP A 1118 -16.57 19.22 38.01
CA ASP A 1118 -16.13 18.92 36.62
C ASP A 1118 -16.83 17.69 35.97
#